data_AF-A0A813GAH2-F1
#
_entry.id   AF-A0A813GAH2-F1
#
_cell.length_a   1.000
_cell.length_b   1.000
_cell.length_c   1.000
_cell.angle_alpha   90.00
_cell.angle_beta   90.00
_cell.angle_gamma   90.00
#
_symmetry.space_group_name_H-M   'P 1'
#
loop_
_entity.id
_entity.type
_entity.pdbx_description
1 polymer ?
#
loop_
_entity_poly.entity_id
_entity_poly.type
_entity_poly.pdbx_seq_one_letter_code
_entity_poly.pdbx_strand_id
1 'polypeptide(L)'
;MVAPVDAELLVCPISQQVMEDPVVCADGHSYERAFIQRWLSLGRRTSPKTNAVLSHTTLIPNLNLRNMIHAVKDRMPAIQREQMRQLMDMQDLEAIISSLMEDQGKLALDSMGPDATDQRALAKPSADPQEAAAPQELHGYVAKSQVPVAAKLQGPISQLVDLFKHGSALVRQSSLSLVDAMLGAEPHYRDAFRQAAGVPLIVGLLKTGSVEEKECAALLLGTLASADSQGQAAVAWAGAIPPLAVLLRSDSGKVRSAAVRALWCLAKGSRDNQTAIAGLGAASSLATLLTDSSASTRESAVHMLTSLASCGSECQDDITRAGALQPLSDLLKDSVPQMRELAASALRSLADGHEDNQSAIGAVGAIAQLIQLLRDELPEVRQAAAAALLALLSNPKNVASTVKGDGIRPLTELLKDEAPGAREQAAGVLSLLANNVDNRVAIAKAGALPLLVGLLGDCSPAARRHAASALDHLAVMNADNKEAIGKAGGIPALVGLLKDPSPPARESAAAALSTLGVLSDSNKDRMVKAGVIPLLVGLLSDDGQAARKQAIVVLRSLSDHSEGNKYAIKQAAAAAGCAQFFLDGPRGTSEAWLSAKEKLRAAGGLGGGCHDVSLDRVPEVMELMARKLLAFLKGSEDRALSFVIFVPDWGDDCTALGLMGGKEFEAYRQSRHGGAYVLAKGREHQYISGVQFFADSGDDAARRYYVVPHGTRIYVLQNKAGAARWPFTQEREQALLEHLKPPSRGK
;
A
#
# COMPACT_ATOMS: atom_id res chain seq x y z
N MET A 1 25.27 5.68 -17.79
CA MET A 1 23.90 5.77 -17.25
C MET A 1 23.03 6.39 -18.33
N VAL A 2 22.13 5.62 -18.93
CA VAL A 2 21.05 6.15 -19.79
C VAL A 2 19.80 6.15 -18.91
N ALA A 3 19.02 7.23 -18.92
CA ALA A 3 17.81 7.38 -18.13
C ALA A 3 16.81 6.22 -18.38
N PRO A 4 16.01 5.82 -17.38
CA PRO A 4 14.94 4.85 -17.59
C PRO A 4 13.98 5.39 -18.65
N VAL A 5 13.75 4.61 -19.71
CA VAL A 5 12.77 4.95 -20.75
C VAL A 5 11.41 4.48 -20.25
N ASP A 6 10.46 5.41 -20.10
CA ASP A 6 9.08 5.06 -19.74
C ASP A 6 8.53 4.06 -20.76
N ALA A 7 8.17 2.86 -20.28
CA ALA A 7 7.70 1.76 -21.12
C ALA A 7 6.46 2.12 -21.95
N GLU A 8 5.65 3.07 -21.46
CA GLU A 8 4.46 3.60 -22.15
C GLU A 8 4.78 4.36 -23.45
N LEU A 9 6.00 4.89 -23.61
CA LEU A 9 6.40 5.63 -24.82
C LEU A 9 6.74 4.70 -26.00
N LEU A 10 6.95 3.41 -25.74
CA LEU A 10 7.31 2.41 -26.75
C LEU A 10 6.08 1.69 -27.35
N VAL A 11 4.91 1.88 -26.73
CA VAL A 11 3.65 1.19 -27.06
C VAL A 11 2.74 2.11 -27.88
N CYS A 12 2.18 1.58 -28.96
CA CYS A 12 1.23 2.28 -29.81
C CYS A 12 -0.09 2.52 -29.05
N PRO A 13 -0.59 3.76 -28.95
CA PRO A 13 -1.86 4.04 -28.27
C PRO A 13 -3.09 3.36 -28.90
N ILE A 14 -3.02 2.98 -30.18
CA ILE A 14 -4.14 2.34 -30.90
C ILE A 14 -4.13 0.83 -30.71
N SER A 15 -2.98 0.17 -30.93
CA SER A 15 -2.88 -1.29 -30.87
C SER A 15 -2.53 -1.81 -29.48
N GLN A 16 -2.08 -0.95 -28.57
CA GLN A 16 -1.55 -1.32 -27.24
C GLN A 16 -0.39 -2.34 -27.33
N GLN A 17 0.28 -2.40 -28.48
CA GLN A 17 1.46 -3.22 -28.75
C GLN A 17 2.70 -2.34 -28.94
N VAL A 18 3.89 -2.90 -28.69
CA VAL A 18 5.16 -2.20 -28.97
C VAL A 18 5.26 -1.87 -30.46
N MET A 19 5.56 -0.61 -30.79
CA MET A 19 5.63 -0.16 -32.19
C MET A 19 6.80 -0.79 -32.94
N GLU A 20 6.61 -1.14 -34.21
CA GLU A 20 7.65 -1.61 -35.14
C GLU A 20 7.92 -0.56 -36.24
N ASP A 21 6.89 0.14 -36.70
CA ASP A 21 6.99 1.30 -37.60
C ASP A 21 6.31 2.54 -36.99
N PRO A 22 6.92 3.14 -35.95
CA PRO A 22 6.37 4.33 -35.33
C PRO A 22 6.34 5.50 -36.31
N VAL A 23 5.18 6.11 -36.47
CA VAL A 23 4.94 7.36 -37.22
C VAL A 23 4.28 8.40 -36.33
N VAL A 24 4.62 9.67 -36.55
CA VAL A 24 4.06 10.80 -35.82
C VAL A 24 2.92 11.42 -36.61
N CYS A 25 1.81 11.66 -35.91
CA CYS A 25 0.65 12.41 -36.40
C CYS A 25 0.76 13.91 -36.09
N ALA A 26 -0.19 14.69 -36.64
CA ALA A 26 -0.29 16.14 -36.42
C ALA A 26 -0.46 16.56 -34.95
N ASP A 27 -0.89 15.64 -34.09
CA ASP A 27 -1.03 15.82 -32.64
C ASP A 27 0.29 15.62 -31.87
N GLY A 28 1.40 15.39 -32.57
CA GLY A 28 2.72 15.17 -31.98
C GLY A 28 2.91 13.78 -31.36
N HIS A 29 1.93 12.88 -31.47
CA HIS A 29 2.00 11.54 -30.89
C HIS A 29 2.46 10.51 -31.92
N SER A 30 3.21 9.51 -31.43
CA SER A 30 3.67 8.38 -32.24
C SER A 30 2.67 7.22 -32.18
N TYR A 31 2.40 6.63 -33.33
CA TYR A 31 1.52 5.48 -33.52
C TYR A 31 2.18 4.46 -34.44
N GLU A 32 1.75 3.21 -34.37
CA GLU A 32 2.12 2.21 -35.37
C GLU A 32 1.48 2.56 -36.72
N ARG A 33 2.29 2.60 -37.79
CA ARG A 33 1.90 3.08 -39.12
C ARG A 33 0.62 2.42 -39.63
N ALA A 34 0.55 1.09 -39.56
CA ALA A 34 -0.58 0.34 -40.09
C ALA A 34 -1.91 0.74 -39.40
N PHE A 35 -1.88 0.92 -38.08
CA PHE A 35 -3.07 1.24 -37.28
C PHE A 35 -3.55 2.68 -37.47
N ILE A 36 -2.63 3.64 -37.54
CA ILE A 36 -3.01 5.03 -37.75
C ILE A 36 -3.44 5.30 -39.20
N GLN A 37 -2.85 4.61 -40.18
CA GLN A 37 -3.32 4.67 -41.57
C GLN A 37 -4.74 4.13 -41.70
N ARG A 38 -5.05 3.01 -41.01
CA ARG A 38 -6.42 2.46 -40.96
C ARG A 38 -7.39 3.38 -40.23
N TRP A 39 -6.96 4.04 -39.15
CA TRP A 39 -7.77 5.03 -38.45
C TRP A 39 -8.18 6.19 -39.37
N LEU A 40 -7.22 6.71 -40.15
CA LEU A 40 -7.45 7.80 -41.10
C LEU A 40 -8.26 7.36 -42.33
N SER A 41 -8.10 6.12 -42.81
CA SER A 41 -8.84 5.60 -43.96
C SER A 41 -10.34 5.38 -43.68
N LEU A 42 -10.72 5.23 -42.41
CA LEU A 42 -12.12 5.18 -41.95
C LEU A 42 -12.79 6.57 -41.90
N GLY A 43 -12.15 7.62 -42.44
CA GLY A 43 -12.68 8.99 -42.47
C GLY A 43 -12.58 9.73 -41.13
N ARG A 44 -11.91 9.16 -40.13
CA ARG A 44 -11.73 9.78 -38.81
C ARG A 44 -10.63 10.83 -38.90
N ARG A 45 -10.95 12.06 -38.52
CA ARG A 45 -9.99 13.19 -38.48
C ARG A 45 -9.64 13.63 -37.06
N THR A 46 -9.77 12.73 -36.09
CA THR A 46 -9.46 12.99 -34.68
C THR A 46 -8.23 12.20 -34.23
N SER A 47 -7.49 12.72 -33.27
CA SER A 47 -6.38 12.06 -32.59
C SER A 47 -6.90 10.85 -31.82
N PRO A 48 -6.38 9.64 -32.06
CA PRO A 48 -6.78 8.45 -31.30
C PRO A 48 -6.49 8.54 -29.80
N LYS A 49 -5.51 9.36 -29.39
CA LYS A 49 -5.08 9.48 -27.98
C LYS A 49 -5.77 10.61 -27.23
N THR A 50 -5.98 11.75 -27.89
CA THR A 50 -6.51 12.98 -27.25
C THR A 50 -7.93 13.33 -27.69
N ASN A 51 -8.46 12.62 -28.69
CA ASN A 51 -9.75 12.87 -29.33
C ASN A 51 -9.88 14.27 -29.99
N ALA A 52 -8.81 15.07 -30.04
CA ALA A 52 -8.77 16.37 -30.69
C ALA A 52 -8.73 16.26 -32.22
N VAL A 53 -9.26 17.24 -32.95
CA VAL A 53 -9.24 17.24 -34.43
C VAL A 53 -7.81 17.44 -34.94
N LEU A 54 -7.36 16.58 -35.87
CA LEU A 54 -6.04 16.66 -36.48
C LEU A 54 -5.99 17.78 -37.53
N SER A 55 -4.99 18.65 -37.44
CA SER A 55 -4.77 19.75 -38.39
C SER A 55 -4.43 19.25 -39.81
N HIS A 56 -3.76 18.10 -39.93
CA HIS A 56 -3.50 17.40 -41.19
C HIS A 56 -3.39 15.87 -40.98
N THR A 57 -3.50 15.10 -42.06
CA THR A 57 -3.44 13.62 -42.03
C THR A 57 -2.08 13.06 -42.47
N THR A 58 -1.08 13.91 -42.66
CA THR A 58 0.28 13.51 -43.02
C THR A 58 0.94 12.74 -41.86
N LEU A 59 1.55 11.59 -42.18
CA LEU A 59 2.26 10.73 -41.22
C LEU A 59 3.77 10.81 -41.45
N ILE A 60 4.52 11.18 -40.41
CA ILE A 60 5.97 11.36 -40.48
C ILE A 60 6.67 10.18 -39.79
N PRO A 61 7.57 9.41 -40.45
CA PRO A 61 8.31 8.33 -39.80
C PRO A 61 9.14 8.81 -38.60
N ASN A 62 9.05 8.10 -37.46
CA ASN A 62 9.82 8.40 -36.24
C ASN A 62 11.00 7.43 -36.07
N LEU A 63 12.07 7.67 -36.83
CA LEU A 63 13.24 6.80 -36.87
C LEU A 63 13.98 6.72 -35.52
N ASN A 64 13.93 7.77 -34.70
CA ASN A 64 14.54 7.77 -33.37
C ASN A 64 13.84 6.79 -32.43
N LEU A 65 12.50 6.82 -32.40
CA LEU A 65 11.71 5.89 -31.58
C LEU A 65 11.87 4.45 -32.06
N ARG A 66 11.90 4.23 -33.39
CA ARG A 66 12.20 2.92 -33.97
C ARG A 66 13.55 2.37 -33.50
N ASN A 67 14.61 3.17 -33.58
CA ASN A 67 15.95 2.75 -33.14
C ASN A 67 16.01 2.46 -31.63
N MET A 68 15.29 3.24 -30.81
CA MET A 68 15.17 2.98 -29.36
C MET A 68 14.47 1.66 -29.07
N ILE A 69 13.37 1.35 -29.78
CA ILE A 69 12.63 0.10 -29.61
C ILE A 69 13.52 -1.11 -29.96
N HIS A 70 14.27 -1.03 -31.07
CA HIS A 70 15.22 -2.08 -31.43
C HIS A 70 16.33 -2.26 -30.38
N ALA A 71 16.91 -1.18 -29.87
CA ALA A 71 17.94 -1.24 -28.83
C ALA A 71 17.44 -1.85 -27.51
N VAL A 72 16.16 -1.66 -27.17
CA VAL A 72 15.51 -2.28 -26.01
C VAL A 72 15.21 -3.76 -26.27
N LYS A 73 14.71 -4.12 -27.47
CA LYS A 73 14.48 -5.52 -27.90
C LYS A 73 15.78 -6.36 -27.83
N ASP A 74 16.91 -5.79 -28.23
CA ASP A 74 18.21 -6.49 -28.25
C ASP A 74 18.80 -6.76 -26.86
N ARG A 75 18.34 -6.05 -25.82
CA ARG A 75 18.84 -6.17 -24.43
C ARG A 75 17.98 -7.07 -23.54
N MET A 76 16.85 -7.58 -24.02
CA MET A 76 15.97 -8.47 -23.23
C MET A 76 16.53 -9.91 -23.16
N PRO A 77 16.38 -10.65 -22.05
CA PRO A 77 16.73 -12.07 -21.96
C PRO A 77 15.93 -12.94 -22.95
N ALA A 78 16.53 -14.03 -23.47
CA ALA A 78 15.92 -14.89 -24.49
C ALA A 78 14.54 -15.47 -24.11
N ILE A 79 14.32 -15.75 -22.82
CA ILE A 79 13.04 -16.26 -22.29
C ILE A 79 11.92 -15.21 -22.42
N GLN A 80 12.23 -13.93 -22.18
CA GLN A 80 11.27 -12.83 -22.38
C GLN A 80 11.05 -12.52 -23.86
N ARG A 81 12.07 -12.70 -24.72
CA ARG A 81 11.90 -12.60 -26.18
C ARG A 81 10.98 -13.69 -26.72
N GLU A 82 11.10 -14.92 -26.23
CA GLU A 82 10.25 -16.05 -26.64
C GLU A 82 8.80 -15.87 -26.16
N GLN A 83 8.59 -15.39 -24.92
CA GLN A 83 7.25 -15.02 -24.43
C GLN A 83 6.63 -13.86 -25.25
N MET A 84 7.43 -12.88 -25.66
CA MET A 84 6.98 -11.80 -26.55
C MET A 84 6.72 -12.29 -27.98
N ARG A 85 7.50 -13.27 -28.47
CA ARG A 85 7.32 -13.93 -29.77
C ARG A 85 6.02 -14.74 -29.83
N GLN A 86 5.70 -15.45 -28.76
CA GLN A 86 4.46 -16.20 -28.61
C GLN A 86 3.22 -15.29 -28.51
N LEU A 87 3.39 -14.03 -28.08
CA LEU A 87 2.36 -12.99 -28.18
C LEU A 87 2.28 -12.34 -29.58
N MET A 88 3.32 -12.47 -30.42
CA MET A 88 3.42 -11.91 -31.77
C MET A 88 3.01 -12.88 -32.89
N ASP A 89 2.81 -14.16 -32.59
CA ASP A 89 2.41 -15.20 -33.57
C ASP A 89 0.96 -15.05 -34.10
N MET A 90 0.31 -13.92 -33.85
CA MET A 90 -0.89 -13.48 -34.57
C MET A 90 -0.60 -12.90 -35.96
N GLN A 91 0.67 -12.76 -36.37
CA GLN A 91 1.03 -12.26 -37.72
C GLN A 91 0.70 -13.26 -38.85
N ASP A 92 0.62 -14.56 -38.56
CA ASP A 92 0.20 -15.55 -39.56
C ASP A 92 -1.31 -15.46 -39.90
N LEU A 93 -2.12 -14.90 -38.99
CA LEU A 93 -3.54 -14.67 -39.27
C LEU A 93 -3.75 -13.50 -40.23
N GLU A 94 -2.92 -12.45 -40.18
CA GLU A 94 -3.02 -11.30 -41.10
C GLU A 94 -2.48 -11.60 -42.51
N ALA A 95 -1.49 -12.50 -42.64
CA ALA A 95 -1.05 -13.01 -43.94
C ALA A 95 -2.14 -13.87 -44.61
N ILE A 96 -2.86 -14.69 -43.81
CA ILE A 96 -4.02 -15.47 -44.27
C ILE A 96 -5.20 -14.57 -44.60
N ILE A 97 -5.45 -13.51 -43.82
CA ILE A 97 -6.52 -12.54 -44.08
C ILE A 97 -6.19 -11.68 -45.31
N SER A 98 -4.94 -11.30 -45.53
CA SER A 98 -4.53 -10.54 -46.72
C SER A 98 -4.63 -11.39 -47.99
N SER A 99 -4.26 -12.69 -47.94
CA SER A 99 -4.46 -13.60 -49.07
C SER A 99 -5.95 -13.89 -49.34
N LEU A 100 -6.77 -13.96 -48.28
CA LEU A 100 -8.23 -14.10 -48.40
C LEU A 100 -8.92 -12.84 -48.94
N MET A 101 -8.34 -11.65 -48.73
CA MET A 101 -8.86 -10.38 -49.24
C MET A 101 -8.43 -10.08 -50.69
N GLU A 102 -7.28 -10.56 -51.14
CA GLU A 102 -6.86 -10.46 -52.55
C GLU A 102 -7.69 -11.38 -53.47
N ASP A 103 -8.13 -12.55 -52.99
CA ASP A 103 -8.98 -13.47 -53.78
C ASP A 103 -10.42 -12.97 -53.98
N GLN A 104 -10.92 -12.03 -53.16
CA GLN A 104 -12.23 -11.41 -53.37
C GLN A 104 -12.21 -10.19 -54.32
N GLY A 105 -11.02 -9.68 -54.66
CA GLY A 105 -10.85 -8.58 -55.62
C GLY A 105 -10.72 -9.01 -57.08
N LYS A 106 -10.43 -10.29 -57.36
CA LYS A 106 -10.27 -10.84 -58.72
C LYS A 106 -11.49 -11.56 -59.30
N LEU A 107 -12.58 -11.68 -58.53
CA LEU A 107 -13.83 -12.32 -58.96
C LEU A 107 -14.91 -11.33 -59.45
N ALA A 108 -14.58 -10.05 -59.58
CA ALA A 108 -15.50 -9.02 -60.06
C ALA A 108 -14.80 -8.04 -61.01
N LEU A 109 -14.27 -8.54 -62.12
CA LEU A 109 -13.98 -7.81 -63.38
C LEU A 109 -13.38 -8.82 -64.37
N ASP A 110 -14.21 -9.70 -64.94
CA ASP A 110 -13.97 -10.35 -66.25
C ASP A 110 -15.22 -11.11 -66.68
N SER A 111 -16.19 -10.38 -67.22
CA SER A 111 -17.27 -10.94 -68.01
C SER A 111 -17.60 -10.05 -69.20
N MET A 112 -16.63 -9.83 -70.08
CA MET A 112 -16.84 -9.49 -71.50
C MET A 112 -15.62 -9.98 -72.30
N GLY A 113 -15.77 -11.06 -73.08
CA GLY A 113 -14.78 -11.43 -74.13
C GLY A 113 -14.92 -10.54 -75.38
N PRO A 114 -14.24 -10.84 -76.51
CA PRO A 114 -13.36 -11.99 -76.79
C PRO A 114 -12.00 -11.61 -77.43
N ASP A 115 -11.16 -12.63 -77.67
CA ASP A 115 -10.57 -12.98 -78.98
C ASP A 115 -9.06 -13.33 -78.99
N ALA A 116 -8.78 -14.36 -79.80
CA ALA A 116 -7.56 -14.69 -80.52
C ALA A 116 -6.22 -15.07 -79.82
N THR A 117 -5.81 -16.30 -80.17
CA THR A 117 -4.46 -16.74 -80.58
C THR A 117 -3.39 -17.10 -79.54
N ASP A 118 -3.22 -18.43 -79.39
CA ASP A 118 -2.05 -19.19 -79.85
C ASP A 118 -0.66 -18.81 -79.28
N GLN A 119 -0.07 -19.70 -78.45
CA GLN A 119 1.16 -20.45 -78.80
C GLN A 119 1.78 -21.21 -77.60
N ARG A 120 1.81 -22.54 -77.77
CA ARG A 120 2.89 -23.53 -77.51
C ARG A 120 4.07 -23.15 -76.58
N ALA A 121 4.33 -24.01 -75.59
CA ALA A 121 5.48 -24.97 -75.53
C ALA A 121 5.59 -25.56 -74.09
N LEU A 122 5.27 -26.84 -73.86
CA LEU A 122 6.20 -28.00 -73.88
C LEU A 122 7.41 -27.88 -72.94
N ALA A 123 7.37 -28.55 -71.77
CA ALA A 123 8.20 -29.72 -71.45
C ALA A 123 8.07 -30.16 -69.97
N LYS A 124 7.70 -31.44 -69.79
CA LYS A 124 7.95 -32.33 -68.62
C LYS A 124 9.27 -33.11 -68.90
N PRO A 125 9.74 -34.12 -68.11
CA PRO A 125 9.53 -34.53 -66.69
C PRO A 125 10.83 -35.03 -65.96
N SER A 126 10.67 -35.65 -64.78
CA SER A 126 11.46 -36.77 -64.18
C SER A 126 12.65 -36.36 -63.28
N ALA A 127 13.05 -37.05 -62.18
CA ALA A 127 12.75 -38.38 -61.63
C ALA A 127 13.11 -38.45 -60.11
N ASP A 128 12.53 -39.43 -59.41
CA ASP A 128 12.77 -40.02 -58.07
C ASP A 128 14.22 -40.55 -57.80
N PRO A 129 14.58 -41.23 -56.66
CA PRO A 129 14.22 -41.13 -55.22
C PRO A 129 15.46 -41.35 -54.26
N GLN A 130 15.22 -41.64 -52.96
CA GLN A 130 16.09 -42.26 -51.89
C GLN A 130 16.59 -41.33 -50.76
N GLU A 131 16.74 -41.72 -49.49
CA GLU A 131 16.22 -42.79 -48.60
C GLU A 131 16.78 -42.52 -47.18
N ALA A 132 16.06 -42.94 -46.13
CA ALA A 132 16.51 -43.32 -44.78
C ALA A 132 17.19 -42.30 -43.81
N ALA A 133 16.53 -42.03 -42.68
CA ALA A 133 16.86 -42.61 -41.36
C ALA A 133 16.00 -42.01 -40.23
N ALA A 134 15.21 -42.86 -39.56
CA ALA A 134 14.65 -42.60 -38.24
C ALA A 134 15.68 -42.96 -37.13
N PRO A 135 15.48 -42.53 -35.88
CA PRO A 135 14.70 -43.37 -34.96
C PRO A 135 13.66 -42.63 -34.12
N GLN A 136 12.68 -43.44 -33.73
CA GLN A 136 11.57 -43.20 -32.80
C GLN A 136 12.04 -42.68 -31.43
N GLU A 137 11.21 -41.88 -30.75
CA GLU A 137 10.43 -42.36 -29.59
C GLU A 137 9.59 -41.25 -28.94
N LEU A 138 8.35 -41.64 -28.60
CA LEU A 138 7.41 -41.10 -27.61
C LEU A 138 7.21 -39.58 -27.51
N HIS A 139 6.02 -39.10 -27.87
CA HIS A 139 5.06 -38.48 -26.94
C HIS A 139 3.67 -38.50 -27.58
N GLY A 140 2.75 -39.23 -26.93
CA GLY A 140 1.39 -39.44 -27.40
C GLY A 140 0.51 -38.20 -27.26
N TYR A 141 -0.45 -38.11 -28.20
CA TYR A 141 -1.86 -37.78 -27.98
C TYR A 141 -2.19 -36.74 -26.88
N VAL A 142 -2.62 -35.52 -27.26
CA VAL A 142 -4.01 -35.12 -27.52
C VAL A 142 -4.02 -33.63 -27.93
N ALA A 143 -4.19 -33.32 -29.22
CA ALA A 143 -4.58 -31.98 -29.68
C ALA A 143 -5.13 -32.02 -31.13
N LYS A 144 -6.22 -32.77 -31.34
CA LYS A 144 -7.08 -32.63 -32.52
C LYS A 144 -8.52 -32.84 -32.08
N SER A 145 -9.34 -31.78 -32.06
CA SER A 145 -10.80 -31.81 -32.33
C SER A 145 -11.67 -30.65 -31.76
N GLN A 146 -11.17 -29.43 -31.54
CA GLN A 146 -12.08 -28.32 -31.15
C GLN A 146 -12.52 -27.35 -32.27
N VAL A 147 -11.99 -27.50 -33.50
CA VAL A 147 -12.31 -26.60 -34.62
C VAL A 147 -13.65 -26.88 -35.38
N PRO A 148 -14.34 -28.04 -35.34
CA PRO A 148 -15.54 -28.24 -36.18
C PRO A 148 -16.88 -27.68 -35.64
N VAL A 149 -16.93 -27.18 -34.39
CA VAL A 149 -18.21 -26.82 -33.74
C VAL A 149 -18.60 -25.36 -33.99
N ALA A 150 -17.64 -24.43 -34.01
CA ALA A 150 -17.90 -23.00 -34.17
C ALA A 150 -18.54 -22.63 -35.53
N ALA A 151 -18.11 -23.25 -36.63
CA ALA A 151 -18.64 -22.97 -37.97
C ALA A 151 -20.09 -23.48 -38.17
N LYS A 152 -20.50 -24.56 -37.47
CA LYS A 152 -21.86 -25.10 -37.58
C LYS A 152 -22.91 -24.28 -36.83
N LEU A 153 -22.50 -23.47 -35.86
CA LEU A 153 -23.40 -22.72 -34.97
C LEU A 153 -23.57 -21.25 -35.39
N GLN A 154 -22.78 -20.79 -36.37
CA GLN A 154 -22.92 -19.48 -37.01
C GLN A 154 -24.24 -19.35 -37.79
N GLY A 155 -24.78 -20.45 -38.33
CA GLY A 155 -26.04 -20.49 -39.09
C GLY A 155 -27.28 -20.13 -38.24
N PRO A 156 -27.54 -20.82 -37.12
CA PRO A 156 -28.68 -20.51 -36.26
C PRO A 156 -28.64 -19.09 -35.67
N ILE A 157 -27.45 -18.62 -35.24
CA ILE A 157 -27.29 -17.27 -34.68
C ILE A 157 -27.45 -16.19 -35.75
N SER A 158 -26.91 -16.37 -36.95
CA SER A 158 -27.09 -15.40 -38.04
C SER A 158 -28.55 -15.29 -38.48
N GLN A 159 -29.27 -16.42 -38.55
CA GLN A 159 -30.71 -16.42 -38.81
C GLN A 159 -31.50 -15.68 -37.72
N LEU A 160 -31.17 -15.88 -36.45
CA LEU A 160 -31.81 -15.15 -35.34
C LEU A 160 -31.48 -13.65 -35.37
N VAL A 161 -30.26 -13.29 -35.76
CA VAL A 161 -29.84 -11.90 -35.97
C VAL A 161 -30.60 -11.25 -37.12
N ASP A 162 -30.88 -11.96 -38.20
CA ASP A 162 -31.67 -11.45 -39.32
C ASP A 162 -33.17 -11.30 -38.95
N LEU A 163 -33.69 -12.19 -38.10
CA LEU A 163 -35.03 -12.04 -37.52
C LEU A 163 -35.13 -10.79 -36.63
N PHE A 164 -34.04 -10.32 -36.00
CA PHE A 164 -34.05 -9.03 -35.30
C PHE A 164 -34.19 -7.83 -36.25
N LYS A 165 -33.71 -7.93 -37.49
CA LYS A 165 -33.79 -6.84 -38.48
C LYS A 165 -35.14 -6.77 -39.16
N HIS A 166 -35.76 -7.92 -39.43
CA HIS A 166 -36.92 -8.02 -40.34
C HIS A 166 -38.17 -8.63 -39.69
N GLY A 167 -38.08 -9.14 -38.46
CA GLY A 167 -39.20 -9.78 -37.76
C GLY A 167 -40.25 -8.79 -37.26
N SER A 168 -41.50 -9.27 -37.16
CA SER A 168 -42.56 -8.57 -36.43
C SER A 168 -42.19 -8.44 -34.95
N ALA A 169 -42.88 -7.57 -34.21
CA ALA A 169 -42.53 -7.34 -32.80
C ALA A 169 -42.56 -8.62 -31.94
N LEU A 170 -43.56 -9.47 -32.17
CA LEU A 170 -43.69 -10.76 -31.50
C LEU A 170 -42.54 -11.73 -31.86
N VAL A 171 -42.11 -11.72 -33.13
CA VAL A 171 -40.98 -12.53 -33.60
C VAL A 171 -39.68 -12.04 -32.98
N ARG A 172 -39.44 -10.72 -32.97
CA ARG A 172 -38.26 -10.13 -32.33
C ARG A 172 -38.19 -10.46 -30.83
N GLN A 173 -39.31 -10.38 -30.12
CA GLN A 173 -39.39 -10.76 -28.71
C GLN A 173 -39.05 -12.24 -28.47
N SER A 174 -39.66 -13.13 -29.26
CA SER A 174 -39.41 -14.59 -29.16
C SER A 174 -37.94 -14.91 -29.47
N SER A 175 -37.37 -14.28 -30.50
CA SER A 175 -35.96 -14.41 -30.85
C SER A 175 -35.03 -13.92 -29.74
N LEU A 176 -35.36 -12.83 -29.03
CA LEU A 176 -34.53 -12.33 -27.92
C LEU A 176 -34.46 -13.34 -26.77
N SER A 177 -35.60 -13.94 -26.41
CA SER A 177 -35.65 -14.94 -25.34
C SER A 177 -34.88 -16.22 -25.69
N LEU A 178 -34.95 -16.64 -26.96
CA LEU A 178 -34.21 -17.80 -27.44
C LEU A 178 -32.70 -17.54 -27.46
N VAL A 179 -32.28 -16.34 -27.91
CA VAL A 179 -30.87 -15.94 -27.89
C VAL A 179 -30.34 -15.87 -26.46
N ASP A 180 -31.09 -15.32 -25.50
CA ASP A 180 -30.69 -15.31 -24.08
C ASP A 180 -30.45 -16.73 -23.54
N ALA A 181 -31.37 -17.66 -23.82
CA ALA A 181 -31.21 -19.07 -23.44
C ALA A 181 -29.97 -19.71 -24.08
N MET A 182 -29.71 -19.46 -25.36
CA MET A 182 -28.55 -19.99 -26.08
C MET A 182 -27.23 -19.44 -25.52
N LEU A 183 -27.16 -18.14 -25.25
CA LEU A 183 -25.97 -17.48 -24.70
C LEU A 183 -25.69 -17.89 -23.24
N GLY A 184 -26.73 -18.28 -22.50
CA GLY A 184 -26.62 -18.86 -21.17
C GLY A 184 -26.08 -20.30 -21.19
N ALA A 185 -26.40 -21.08 -22.22
CA ALA A 185 -26.06 -22.50 -22.28
C ALA A 185 -24.56 -22.75 -22.51
N GLU A 186 -23.95 -22.06 -23.49
CA GLU A 186 -22.58 -22.36 -23.90
C GLU A 186 -21.77 -21.08 -24.27
N PRO A 187 -20.48 -20.98 -23.88
CA PRO A 187 -19.65 -19.80 -24.14
C PRO A 187 -19.48 -19.46 -25.64
N HIS A 188 -19.39 -20.46 -26.51
CA HIS A 188 -19.12 -20.27 -27.93
C HIS A 188 -20.25 -19.57 -28.71
N TYR A 189 -21.49 -19.64 -28.22
CA TYR A 189 -22.60 -18.86 -28.80
C TYR A 189 -22.41 -17.36 -28.61
N ARG A 190 -21.70 -16.94 -27.55
CA ARG A 190 -21.43 -15.51 -27.28
C ARG A 190 -20.49 -14.93 -28.32
N ASP A 191 -19.45 -15.68 -28.69
CA ASP A 191 -18.51 -15.27 -29.74
C ASP A 191 -19.19 -15.18 -31.10
N ALA A 192 -19.97 -16.20 -31.47
CA ALA A 192 -20.73 -16.20 -32.72
C ALA A 192 -21.73 -15.03 -32.77
N PHE A 193 -22.41 -14.73 -31.65
CA PHE A 193 -23.35 -13.62 -31.56
C PHE A 193 -22.66 -12.24 -31.69
N ARG A 194 -21.49 -12.09 -31.08
CA ARG A 194 -20.64 -10.90 -31.21
C ARG A 194 -20.18 -10.70 -32.65
N GLN A 195 -19.68 -11.76 -33.30
CA GLN A 195 -19.21 -11.73 -34.69
C GLN A 195 -20.32 -11.41 -35.69
N ALA A 196 -21.56 -11.84 -35.41
CA ALA A 196 -22.72 -11.57 -36.26
C ALA A 196 -23.27 -10.13 -36.12
N ALA A 197 -22.59 -9.22 -35.42
CA ALA A 197 -23.07 -7.87 -35.13
C ALA A 197 -24.43 -7.83 -34.42
N GLY A 198 -24.73 -8.84 -33.59
CA GLY A 198 -25.99 -8.92 -32.85
C GLY A 198 -26.13 -7.85 -31.76
N VAL A 199 -25.03 -7.48 -31.09
CA VAL A 199 -25.04 -6.51 -29.98
C VAL A 199 -25.54 -5.11 -30.41
N PRO A 200 -25.03 -4.48 -31.50
CA PRO A 200 -25.57 -3.21 -31.99
C PRO A 200 -27.07 -3.23 -32.32
N LEU A 201 -27.60 -4.35 -32.82
CA LEU A 201 -29.03 -4.47 -33.14
C LEU A 201 -29.88 -4.46 -31.87
N ILE A 202 -29.45 -5.18 -30.83
CA ILE A 202 -30.14 -5.14 -29.52
C ILE A 202 -30.10 -3.72 -28.93
N VAL A 203 -28.97 -3.01 -29.05
CA VAL A 203 -28.88 -1.60 -28.63
C VAL A 203 -29.87 -0.71 -29.42
N GLY A 204 -30.10 -1.01 -30.70
CA GLY A 204 -31.14 -0.37 -31.51
C GLY A 204 -32.54 -0.58 -30.91
N LEU A 205 -32.85 -1.81 -30.49
CA LEU A 205 -34.14 -2.15 -29.88
C LEU A 205 -34.42 -1.41 -28.56
N LEU A 206 -33.39 -1.07 -27.79
CA LEU A 206 -33.55 -0.23 -26.59
C LEU A 206 -34.16 1.15 -26.92
N LYS A 207 -33.89 1.68 -28.11
CA LYS A 207 -34.37 3.00 -28.54
C LYS A 207 -35.76 2.92 -29.18
N THR A 208 -35.96 1.99 -30.10
CA THR A 208 -37.13 1.95 -31.00
C THR A 208 -38.15 0.87 -30.68
N GLY A 209 -37.82 -0.09 -29.81
CA GLY A 209 -38.66 -1.26 -29.55
C GLY A 209 -39.89 -0.99 -28.68
N SER A 210 -40.80 -1.97 -28.63
CA SER A 210 -41.93 -2.00 -27.68
C SER A 210 -41.44 -2.09 -26.22
N VAL A 211 -42.34 -1.98 -25.25
CA VAL A 211 -42.01 -2.11 -23.83
C VAL A 211 -41.37 -3.48 -23.54
N GLU A 212 -41.94 -4.54 -24.09
CA GLU A 212 -41.47 -5.92 -23.96
C GLU A 212 -40.13 -6.13 -24.67
N GLU A 213 -39.97 -5.57 -25.87
CA GLU A 213 -38.70 -5.64 -26.60
C GLU A 213 -37.58 -4.93 -25.87
N LYS A 214 -37.85 -3.76 -25.27
CA LYS A 214 -36.89 -3.01 -24.46
C LYS A 214 -36.49 -3.77 -23.21
N GLU A 215 -37.45 -4.42 -22.55
CA GLU A 215 -37.18 -5.29 -21.40
C GLU A 215 -36.26 -6.45 -21.78
N CYS A 216 -36.64 -7.24 -22.79
CA CYS A 216 -35.83 -8.37 -23.25
C CYS A 216 -34.45 -7.94 -23.76
N ALA A 217 -34.36 -6.82 -24.48
CA ALA A 217 -33.11 -6.27 -24.96
C ALA A 217 -32.19 -5.88 -23.80
N ALA A 218 -32.71 -5.19 -22.78
CA ALA A 218 -31.91 -4.81 -21.62
C ALA A 218 -31.42 -6.02 -20.82
N LEU A 219 -32.29 -7.03 -20.60
CA LEU A 219 -31.90 -8.28 -19.93
C LEU A 219 -30.76 -8.99 -20.67
N LEU A 220 -30.90 -9.13 -21.99
CA LEU A 220 -29.92 -9.81 -22.83
C LEU A 220 -28.55 -9.11 -22.83
N LEU A 221 -28.54 -7.78 -22.90
CA LEU A 221 -27.31 -6.99 -22.78
C LEU A 221 -26.69 -7.13 -21.38
N GLY A 222 -27.50 -7.21 -20.34
CA GLY A 222 -27.04 -7.49 -18.97
C GLY A 222 -26.40 -8.88 -18.84
N THR A 223 -27.01 -9.92 -19.43
CA THR A 223 -26.46 -11.29 -19.48
C THR A 223 -25.11 -11.28 -20.18
N LEU A 224 -25.02 -10.66 -21.37
CA LEU A 224 -23.77 -10.52 -22.12
C LEU A 224 -22.69 -9.75 -21.36
N ALA A 225 -23.05 -8.66 -20.67
CA ALA A 225 -22.11 -7.87 -19.89
C ALA A 225 -21.61 -8.59 -18.63
N SER A 226 -22.43 -9.47 -18.03
CA SER A 226 -22.05 -10.24 -16.84
C SER A 226 -21.21 -11.48 -17.14
N ALA A 227 -21.17 -11.92 -18.39
CA ALA A 227 -20.58 -13.18 -18.80
C ALA A 227 -19.04 -13.17 -18.72
N ASP A 228 -18.42 -12.15 -19.29
CA ASP A 228 -16.97 -12.00 -19.38
C ASP A 228 -16.59 -10.53 -19.69
N SER A 229 -15.32 -10.17 -19.48
CA SER A 229 -14.81 -8.82 -19.72
C SER A 229 -14.94 -8.40 -21.20
N GLN A 230 -14.85 -9.35 -22.12
CA GLN A 230 -15.01 -9.10 -23.56
C GLN A 230 -16.47 -8.76 -23.92
N GLY A 231 -17.44 -9.40 -23.27
CA GLY A 231 -18.87 -9.12 -23.40
C GLY A 231 -19.24 -7.78 -22.78
N GLN A 232 -18.71 -7.50 -21.59
CA GLN A 232 -18.84 -6.18 -20.95
C GLN A 232 -18.32 -5.06 -21.86
N ALA A 233 -17.12 -5.25 -22.43
CA ALA A 233 -16.55 -4.30 -23.38
C ALA A 233 -17.42 -4.20 -24.65
N ALA A 234 -17.78 -5.32 -25.29
CA ALA A 234 -18.55 -5.30 -26.53
C ALA A 234 -19.89 -4.56 -26.39
N VAL A 235 -20.60 -4.74 -25.28
CA VAL A 235 -21.86 -4.04 -24.98
C VAL A 235 -21.61 -2.54 -24.74
N ALA A 236 -20.56 -2.17 -24.01
CA ALA A 236 -20.19 -0.76 -23.82
C ALA A 236 -19.80 -0.08 -25.15
N TRP A 237 -18.93 -0.72 -25.95
CA TRP A 237 -18.48 -0.26 -27.27
C TRP A 237 -19.63 -0.11 -28.28
N ALA A 238 -20.65 -0.95 -28.18
CA ALA A 238 -21.86 -0.83 -29.00
C ALA A 238 -22.75 0.36 -28.63
N GLY A 239 -22.42 1.11 -27.57
CA GLY A 239 -23.15 2.31 -27.15
C GLY A 239 -24.43 2.00 -26.36
N ALA A 240 -24.45 0.90 -25.60
CA ALA A 240 -25.61 0.50 -24.80
C ALA A 240 -25.88 1.44 -23.60
N ILE A 241 -24.84 2.09 -23.06
CA ILE A 241 -24.92 2.86 -21.80
C ILE A 241 -25.94 4.02 -21.88
N PRO A 242 -25.91 4.94 -22.87
CA PRO A 242 -26.86 6.05 -22.91
C PRO A 242 -28.33 5.63 -23.05
N PRO A 243 -28.71 4.69 -23.96
CA PRO A 243 -30.07 4.18 -24.03
C PRO A 243 -30.55 3.53 -22.73
N LEU A 244 -29.70 2.72 -22.07
CA LEU A 244 -30.05 2.10 -20.80
C LEU A 244 -30.26 3.14 -19.69
N ALA A 245 -29.44 4.20 -19.64
CA ALA A 245 -29.60 5.29 -18.68
C ALA A 245 -30.93 6.05 -18.88
N VAL A 246 -31.40 6.21 -20.13
CA VAL A 246 -32.72 6.79 -20.42
C VAL A 246 -33.85 5.88 -19.91
N LEU A 247 -33.70 4.56 -20.07
CA LEU A 247 -34.71 3.58 -19.65
C LEU A 247 -34.89 3.49 -18.12
N LEU A 248 -33.99 4.06 -17.32
CA LEU A 248 -34.18 4.23 -15.88
C LEU A 248 -35.45 5.04 -15.54
N ARG A 249 -35.91 5.90 -16.46
CA ARG A 249 -37.13 6.71 -16.32
C ARG A 249 -38.33 6.14 -17.07
N SER A 250 -38.28 4.87 -17.48
CA SER A 250 -39.41 4.20 -18.17
C SER A 250 -40.61 4.06 -17.24
N ASP A 251 -41.83 4.22 -17.78
CA ASP A 251 -43.06 4.00 -17.01
C ASP A 251 -43.23 2.52 -16.60
N SER A 252 -42.65 1.60 -17.37
CA SER A 252 -42.67 0.16 -17.08
C SER A 252 -41.62 -0.21 -16.04
N GLY A 253 -42.07 -0.69 -14.87
CA GLY A 253 -41.20 -1.17 -13.80
C GLY A 253 -40.27 -2.31 -14.23
N LYS A 254 -40.74 -3.20 -15.12
CA LYS A 254 -39.92 -4.29 -15.66
C LYS A 254 -38.75 -3.77 -16.49
N VAL A 255 -39.02 -2.78 -17.36
CA VAL A 255 -37.98 -2.12 -18.17
C VAL A 255 -36.98 -1.39 -17.29
N ARG A 256 -37.44 -0.66 -16.26
CA ARG A 256 -36.53 0.00 -15.30
C ARG A 256 -35.62 -1.03 -14.62
N SER A 257 -36.19 -2.13 -14.13
CA SER A 257 -35.43 -3.18 -13.45
C SER A 257 -34.37 -3.82 -14.36
N ALA A 258 -34.75 -4.14 -15.61
CA ALA A 258 -33.83 -4.71 -16.59
C ALA A 258 -32.70 -3.71 -16.95
N ALA A 259 -33.04 -2.43 -17.11
CA ALA A 259 -32.09 -1.39 -17.43
C ALA A 259 -31.06 -1.17 -16.31
N VAL A 260 -31.50 -1.08 -15.04
CA VAL A 260 -30.58 -0.93 -13.89
C VAL A 260 -29.64 -2.12 -13.79
N ARG A 261 -30.18 -3.36 -13.92
CA ARG A 261 -29.36 -4.57 -13.87
C ARG A 261 -28.30 -4.59 -14.97
N ALA A 262 -28.67 -4.23 -16.20
CA ALA A 262 -27.72 -4.17 -17.31
C ALA A 262 -26.63 -3.11 -17.09
N LEU A 263 -27.00 -1.92 -16.60
CA LEU A 263 -26.04 -0.86 -16.25
C LEU A 263 -25.09 -1.31 -15.14
N TRP A 264 -25.59 -1.99 -14.11
CA TRP A 264 -24.74 -2.52 -13.04
C TRP A 264 -23.74 -3.54 -13.57
N CYS A 265 -24.16 -4.48 -14.42
CA CYS A 265 -23.26 -5.43 -15.07
C CYS A 265 -22.19 -4.71 -15.89
N LEU A 266 -22.52 -3.60 -16.56
CA LEU A 266 -21.56 -2.79 -17.30
C LEU A 266 -20.60 -1.99 -16.41
N ALA A 267 -21.05 -1.55 -15.25
CA ALA A 267 -20.28 -0.75 -14.31
C ALA A 267 -19.36 -1.57 -13.41
N LYS A 268 -19.68 -2.84 -13.16
CA LYS A 268 -18.95 -3.70 -12.23
C LYS A 268 -17.49 -3.88 -12.69
N GLY A 269 -16.54 -3.35 -11.92
CA GLY A 269 -15.11 -3.47 -12.20
C GLY A 269 -14.60 -2.64 -13.38
N SER A 270 -15.41 -1.72 -13.94
CA SER A 270 -15.01 -0.84 -15.04
C SER A 270 -15.20 0.63 -14.67
N ARG A 271 -14.09 1.30 -14.31
CA ARG A 271 -14.10 2.70 -13.90
C ARG A 271 -14.57 3.65 -15.01
N ASP A 272 -14.20 3.36 -16.26
CA ASP A 272 -14.63 4.14 -17.42
C ASP A 272 -16.15 4.08 -17.60
N ASN A 273 -16.74 2.88 -17.49
CA ASN A 273 -18.18 2.71 -17.59
C ASN A 273 -18.90 3.37 -16.40
N GLN A 274 -18.37 3.24 -15.18
CA GLN A 274 -18.92 3.93 -14.00
C GLN A 274 -18.97 5.45 -14.22
N THR A 275 -17.87 6.03 -14.71
CA THR A 275 -17.76 7.47 -14.98
C THR A 275 -18.71 7.90 -16.10
N ALA A 276 -18.83 7.10 -17.17
CA ALA A 276 -19.77 7.36 -18.26
C ALA A 276 -21.23 7.33 -17.79
N ILE A 277 -21.60 6.39 -16.91
CA ILE A 277 -22.95 6.30 -16.34
C ILE A 277 -23.22 7.46 -15.39
N ALA A 278 -22.25 7.84 -14.55
CA ALA A 278 -22.36 9.00 -13.67
C ALA A 278 -22.57 10.29 -14.47
N GLY A 279 -21.78 10.52 -15.53
CA GLY A 279 -21.88 11.69 -16.40
C GLY A 279 -23.21 11.84 -17.15
N LEU A 280 -24.02 10.78 -17.23
CA LEU A 280 -25.38 10.84 -17.77
C LEU A 280 -26.45 11.26 -16.74
N GLY A 281 -26.04 11.62 -15.52
CA GLY A 281 -26.96 12.01 -14.45
C GLY A 281 -27.81 10.85 -13.92
N ALA A 282 -27.31 9.62 -14.00
CA ALA A 282 -28.05 8.43 -13.58
C ALA A 282 -28.38 8.41 -12.07
N ALA A 283 -27.59 9.11 -11.25
CA ALA A 283 -27.71 9.13 -9.79
C ALA A 283 -29.12 9.50 -9.30
N SER A 284 -29.76 10.54 -9.84
CA SER A 284 -31.12 10.96 -9.44
C SER A 284 -32.19 9.91 -9.76
N SER A 285 -32.05 9.24 -10.91
CA SER A 285 -32.98 8.16 -11.29
C SER A 285 -32.78 6.94 -10.39
N LEU A 286 -31.53 6.59 -10.08
CA LEU A 286 -31.22 5.48 -9.16
C LEU A 286 -31.68 5.75 -7.73
N ALA A 287 -31.52 6.99 -7.23
CA ALA A 287 -32.02 7.39 -5.91
C ALA A 287 -33.55 7.23 -5.80
N THR A 288 -34.28 7.56 -6.86
CA THR A 288 -35.75 7.37 -6.93
C THR A 288 -36.12 5.89 -6.91
N LEU A 289 -35.32 5.04 -7.56
CA LEU A 289 -35.56 3.59 -7.61
C LEU A 289 -35.31 2.86 -6.30
N LEU A 290 -34.64 3.49 -5.33
CA LEU A 290 -34.48 2.94 -3.97
C LEU A 290 -35.81 2.81 -3.22
N THR A 291 -36.83 3.58 -3.61
CA THR A 291 -38.18 3.54 -3.04
C THR A 291 -39.19 2.83 -3.94
N ASP A 292 -38.73 2.10 -4.96
CA ASP A 292 -39.63 1.36 -5.86
C ASP A 292 -40.34 0.22 -5.11
N SER A 293 -41.59 -0.04 -5.47
CA SER A 293 -42.38 -1.16 -4.95
C SER A 293 -41.73 -2.54 -5.18
N SER A 294 -40.90 -2.67 -6.21
CA SER A 294 -40.23 -3.91 -6.58
C SER A 294 -38.93 -4.10 -5.81
N ALA A 295 -38.85 -5.16 -5.00
CA ALA A 295 -37.65 -5.49 -4.23
C ALA A 295 -36.42 -5.71 -5.12
N SER A 296 -36.57 -6.41 -6.26
CA SER A 296 -35.47 -6.66 -7.20
C SER A 296 -34.94 -5.38 -7.86
N THR A 297 -35.81 -4.39 -8.05
CA THR A 297 -35.45 -3.08 -8.59
C THR A 297 -34.70 -2.25 -7.56
N ARG A 298 -35.17 -2.24 -6.30
CA ARG A 298 -34.44 -1.60 -5.18
C ARG A 298 -33.04 -2.21 -5.02
N GLU A 299 -32.94 -3.54 -5.01
CA GLU A 299 -31.68 -4.27 -4.93
C GLU A 299 -30.70 -3.88 -6.05
N SER A 300 -31.17 -3.93 -7.30
CA SER A 300 -30.35 -3.55 -8.46
C SER A 300 -29.89 -2.09 -8.38
N ALA A 301 -30.74 -1.19 -7.88
CA ALA A 301 -30.40 0.21 -7.71
C ALA A 301 -29.30 0.41 -6.65
N VAL A 302 -29.36 -0.32 -5.54
CA VAL A 302 -28.32 -0.26 -4.48
C VAL A 302 -26.99 -0.77 -5.00
N HIS A 303 -27.00 -1.89 -5.73
CA HIS A 303 -25.81 -2.42 -6.38
C HIS A 303 -25.18 -1.43 -7.36
N MET A 304 -26.00 -0.78 -8.19
CA MET A 304 -25.54 0.22 -9.14
C MET A 304 -24.94 1.44 -8.42
N LEU A 305 -25.62 1.97 -7.39
CA LEU A 305 -25.11 3.09 -6.60
C LEU A 305 -23.81 2.74 -5.88
N THR A 306 -23.68 1.53 -5.35
CA THR A 306 -22.44 1.06 -4.71
C THR A 306 -21.28 1.03 -5.71
N SER A 307 -21.53 0.53 -6.93
CA SER A 307 -20.53 0.57 -8.02
C SER A 307 -20.16 2.00 -8.41
N LEU A 308 -21.12 2.91 -8.52
CA LEU A 308 -20.83 4.32 -8.83
C LEU A 308 -20.05 5.01 -7.70
N ALA A 309 -20.39 4.75 -6.43
CA ALA A 309 -19.63 5.33 -5.32
C ALA A 309 -18.14 4.94 -5.35
N SER A 310 -17.78 3.81 -5.99
CA SER A 310 -16.39 3.38 -6.14
C SER A 310 -15.56 4.15 -7.18
N CYS A 311 -16.16 4.97 -8.08
CA CYS A 311 -15.40 5.69 -9.12
C CYS A 311 -14.61 6.91 -8.63
N GLY A 312 -14.98 7.48 -7.47
CA GLY A 312 -14.31 8.61 -6.84
C GLY A 312 -15.27 9.55 -6.12
N SER A 313 -14.72 10.63 -5.55
CA SER A 313 -15.46 11.61 -4.74
C SER A 313 -16.57 12.32 -5.52
N GLU A 314 -16.35 12.69 -6.78
CA GLU A 314 -17.38 13.33 -7.61
C GLU A 314 -18.62 12.44 -7.76
N CYS A 315 -18.42 11.14 -7.97
CA CYS A 315 -19.51 10.17 -8.04
C CYS A 315 -20.25 10.04 -6.70
N GLN A 316 -19.50 10.02 -5.58
CA GLN A 316 -20.08 9.97 -4.23
C GLN A 316 -20.92 11.23 -3.95
N ASP A 317 -20.44 12.41 -4.34
CA ASP A 317 -21.15 13.69 -4.20
C ASP A 317 -22.44 13.73 -5.03
N ASP A 318 -22.39 13.25 -6.27
CA ASP A 318 -23.56 13.21 -7.14
C ASP A 318 -24.67 12.31 -6.59
N ILE A 319 -24.30 11.18 -5.99
CA ILE A 319 -25.25 10.26 -5.33
C ILE A 319 -25.86 10.92 -4.09
N THR A 320 -25.05 11.61 -3.27
CA THR A 320 -25.54 12.34 -2.11
C THR A 320 -26.48 13.48 -2.52
N ARG A 321 -26.10 14.28 -3.52
CA ARG A 321 -26.91 15.39 -4.06
C ARG A 321 -28.21 14.91 -4.71
N ALA A 322 -28.21 13.71 -5.25
CA ALA A 322 -29.40 13.03 -5.76
C ALA A 322 -30.39 12.59 -4.66
N GLY A 323 -30.04 12.74 -3.38
CA GLY A 323 -30.94 12.44 -2.26
C GLY A 323 -30.98 10.95 -1.87
N ALA A 324 -29.97 10.16 -2.24
CA ALA A 324 -29.96 8.72 -1.99
C ALA A 324 -29.77 8.33 -0.50
N LEU A 325 -29.26 9.23 0.35
CA LEU A 325 -28.88 8.89 1.73
C LEU A 325 -30.06 8.47 2.61
N GLN A 326 -31.20 9.18 2.55
CA GLN A 326 -32.36 8.84 3.37
C GLN A 326 -32.98 7.49 2.97
N PRO A 327 -33.25 7.21 1.68
CA PRO A 327 -33.71 5.89 1.26
C PRO A 327 -32.74 4.76 1.63
N LEU A 328 -31.42 4.96 1.46
CA LEU A 328 -30.42 3.97 1.88
C LEU A 328 -30.45 3.75 3.39
N SER A 329 -30.63 4.81 4.18
CA SER A 329 -30.80 4.67 5.62
C SER A 329 -32.07 3.89 5.97
N ASP A 330 -33.19 4.13 5.30
CA ASP A 330 -34.44 3.42 5.57
C ASP A 330 -34.36 1.93 5.24
N LEU A 331 -33.61 1.57 4.19
CA LEU A 331 -33.34 0.19 3.78
C LEU A 331 -32.51 -0.62 4.79
N LEU A 332 -31.81 0.02 5.74
CA LEU A 332 -31.17 -0.67 6.86
C LEU A 332 -32.19 -1.39 7.77
N LYS A 333 -33.46 -0.98 7.75
CA LYS A 333 -34.55 -1.61 8.51
C LYS A 333 -35.40 -2.58 7.68
N ASP A 334 -35.00 -2.87 6.44
CA ASP A 334 -35.79 -3.74 5.57
C ASP A 334 -35.91 -5.14 6.18
N SER A 335 -37.07 -5.78 6.01
CA SER A 335 -37.32 -7.14 6.46
C SER A 335 -36.36 -8.17 5.85
N VAL A 336 -35.86 -7.91 4.64
CA VAL A 336 -34.96 -8.81 3.91
C VAL A 336 -33.51 -8.58 4.34
N PRO A 337 -32.82 -9.57 4.92
CA PRO A 337 -31.44 -9.39 5.40
C PRO A 337 -30.45 -8.96 4.32
N GLN A 338 -30.57 -9.52 3.12
CA GLN A 338 -29.75 -9.13 1.96
C GLN A 338 -29.91 -7.64 1.62
N MET A 339 -31.10 -7.07 1.78
CA MET A 339 -31.33 -5.65 1.54
C MET A 339 -30.63 -4.79 2.59
N ARG A 340 -30.63 -5.21 3.86
CA ARG A 340 -29.90 -4.52 4.96
C ARG A 340 -28.40 -4.53 4.72
N GLU A 341 -27.85 -5.67 4.32
CA GLU A 341 -26.43 -5.83 3.96
C GLU A 341 -26.02 -4.90 2.81
N LEU A 342 -26.82 -4.86 1.74
CA LEU A 342 -26.57 -4.04 0.58
C LEU A 342 -26.63 -2.54 0.90
N ALA A 343 -27.62 -2.13 1.69
CA ALA A 343 -27.75 -0.76 2.16
C ALA A 343 -26.52 -0.33 3.00
N ALA A 344 -26.07 -1.17 3.93
CA ALA A 344 -24.87 -0.91 4.71
C ALA A 344 -23.61 -0.81 3.83
N SER A 345 -23.47 -1.70 2.83
CA SER A 345 -22.36 -1.68 1.88
C SER A 345 -22.35 -0.42 1.00
N ALA A 346 -23.52 0.05 0.54
CA ALA A 346 -23.65 1.29 -0.21
C ALA A 346 -23.25 2.50 0.64
N LEU A 347 -23.72 2.57 1.89
CA LEU A 347 -23.35 3.64 2.82
C LEU A 347 -21.86 3.63 3.14
N ARG A 348 -21.24 2.45 3.30
CA ARG A 348 -19.78 2.32 3.43
C ARG A 348 -19.06 2.93 2.23
N SER A 349 -19.46 2.55 1.02
CA SER A 349 -18.84 3.06 -0.21
C SER A 349 -19.04 4.56 -0.42
N LEU A 350 -20.14 5.14 0.06
CA LEU A 350 -20.35 6.59 0.04
C LEU A 350 -19.55 7.34 1.11
N ALA A 351 -19.25 6.69 2.23
CA ALA A 351 -18.46 7.24 3.32
C ALA A 351 -16.94 7.09 3.11
N ASP A 352 -16.50 6.13 2.31
CA ASP A 352 -15.07 5.80 2.15
C ASP A 352 -14.27 7.00 1.65
N GLY A 353 -13.31 7.45 2.45
CA GLY A 353 -12.46 8.60 2.16
C GLY A 353 -13.17 9.96 2.03
N HIS A 354 -14.46 10.08 2.38
CA HIS A 354 -15.28 11.26 2.04
C HIS A 354 -15.91 11.96 3.26
N GLU A 355 -15.24 12.97 3.82
CA GLU A 355 -15.61 13.60 5.11
C GLU A 355 -17.04 14.20 5.12
N ASP A 356 -17.44 14.87 4.04
CA ASP A 356 -18.77 15.51 3.94
C ASP A 356 -19.89 14.46 3.90
N ASN A 357 -19.65 13.34 3.23
CA ASN A 357 -20.61 12.25 3.15
C ASN A 357 -20.67 11.49 4.47
N GLN A 358 -19.52 11.29 5.14
CA GLN A 358 -19.49 10.73 6.49
C GLN A 358 -20.37 11.56 7.44
N SER A 359 -20.30 12.88 7.36
CA SER A 359 -21.14 13.79 8.16
C SER A 359 -22.62 13.70 7.77
N ALA A 360 -22.92 13.71 6.46
CA ALA A 360 -24.29 13.66 5.94
C ALA A 360 -25.00 12.33 6.27
N ILE A 361 -24.29 11.20 6.15
CA ILE A 361 -24.81 9.87 6.53
C ILE A 361 -25.07 9.81 8.04
N GLY A 362 -24.20 10.42 8.85
CA GLY A 362 -24.45 10.59 10.28
C GLY A 362 -25.72 11.39 10.58
N ALA A 363 -25.94 12.48 9.85
CA ALA A 363 -27.07 13.40 10.04
C ALA A 363 -28.44 12.78 9.71
N VAL A 364 -28.52 11.86 8.74
CA VAL A 364 -29.76 11.10 8.43
C VAL A 364 -30.07 10.00 9.46
N GLY A 365 -29.23 9.83 10.48
CA GLY A 365 -29.46 8.88 11.57
C GLY A 365 -29.06 7.44 11.25
N ALA A 366 -28.26 7.21 10.20
CA ALA A 366 -27.84 5.85 9.81
C ALA A 366 -26.99 5.15 10.89
N ILE A 367 -26.18 5.90 11.66
CA ILE A 367 -25.30 5.34 12.70
C ILE A 367 -26.09 4.53 13.75
N ALA A 368 -27.23 5.06 14.22
CA ALA A 368 -28.05 4.37 15.21
C ALA A 368 -28.61 3.04 14.68
N GLN A 369 -28.95 3.00 13.38
CA GLN A 369 -29.48 1.81 12.72
C GLN A 369 -28.37 0.78 12.48
N LEU A 370 -27.20 1.22 12.03
CA LEU A 370 -26.03 0.35 11.88
C LEU A 370 -25.61 -0.30 13.20
N ILE A 371 -25.72 0.41 14.34
CA ILE A 371 -25.47 -0.16 15.67
C ILE A 371 -26.46 -1.28 16.00
N GLN A 372 -27.74 -1.14 15.62
CA GLN A 372 -28.73 -2.20 15.81
C GLN A 372 -28.39 -3.44 14.96
N LEU A 373 -27.92 -3.25 13.73
CA LEU A 373 -27.53 -4.33 12.82
C LEU A 373 -26.27 -5.10 13.25
N LEU A 374 -25.48 -4.58 14.21
CA LEU A 374 -24.39 -5.36 14.82
C LEU A 374 -24.88 -6.60 15.57
N ARG A 375 -26.18 -6.70 15.87
CA ARG A 375 -26.84 -7.84 16.51
C ARG A 375 -27.73 -8.64 15.57
N ASP A 376 -27.61 -8.43 14.25
CA ASP A 376 -28.39 -9.19 13.26
C ASP A 376 -28.06 -10.69 13.34
N GLU A 377 -29.01 -11.54 12.96
CA GLU A 377 -28.83 -13.01 12.97
C GLU A 377 -27.78 -13.44 11.94
N LEU A 378 -27.68 -12.74 10.81
CA LEU A 378 -26.76 -13.10 9.73
C LEU A 378 -25.37 -12.44 9.88
N PRO A 379 -24.27 -13.23 9.82
CA PRO A 379 -22.91 -12.70 9.90
C PRO A 379 -22.57 -11.66 8.83
N GLU A 380 -23.09 -11.83 7.62
CA GLU A 380 -22.88 -10.94 6.48
C GLU A 380 -23.41 -9.53 6.78
N VAL A 381 -24.60 -9.45 7.39
CA VAL A 381 -25.23 -8.18 7.78
C VAL A 381 -24.44 -7.51 8.90
N ARG A 382 -24.03 -8.27 9.93
CA ARG A 382 -23.22 -7.74 11.04
C ARG A 382 -21.87 -7.18 10.54
N GLN A 383 -21.22 -7.92 9.63
CA GLN A 383 -19.97 -7.50 9.01
C GLN A 383 -20.16 -6.23 8.17
N ALA A 384 -21.19 -6.17 7.32
CA ALA A 384 -21.46 -4.99 6.50
C ALA A 384 -21.76 -3.76 7.37
N ALA A 385 -22.53 -3.92 8.45
CA ALA A 385 -22.82 -2.86 9.40
C ALA A 385 -21.56 -2.34 10.11
N ALA A 386 -20.69 -3.24 10.58
CA ALA A 386 -19.43 -2.88 11.21
C ALA A 386 -18.47 -2.17 10.23
N ALA A 387 -18.40 -2.63 8.98
CA ALA A 387 -17.59 -1.99 7.95
C ALA A 387 -18.10 -0.59 7.60
N ALA A 388 -19.42 -0.39 7.54
CA ALA A 388 -20.01 0.93 7.33
C ALA A 388 -19.70 1.88 8.50
N LEU A 389 -19.81 1.39 9.75
CA LEU A 389 -19.42 2.17 10.93
C LEU A 389 -17.94 2.56 10.90
N LEU A 390 -17.04 1.65 10.48
CA LEU A 390 -15.61 1.93 10.37
C LEU A 390 -15.33 3.09 9.41
N ALA A 391 -15.96 3.07 8.23
CA ALA A 391 -15.83 4.17 7.26
C ALA A 391 -16.38 5.49 7.82
N LEU A 392 -17.55 5.46 8.47
CA LEU A 392 -18.17 6.66 9.05
C LEU A 392 -17.39 7.27 10.20
N LEU A 393 -16.75 6.44 11.03
CA LEU A 393 -16.01 6.87 12.23
C LEU A 393 -14.61 7.39 11.92
N SER A 394 -14.17 7.30 10.67
CA SER A 394 -13.01 8.06 10.19
C SER A 394 -13.23 9.56 10.36
N ASN A 395 -14.50 10.02 10.40
CA ASN A 395 -14.86 11.37 10.84
C ASN A 395 -15.03 11.43 12.38
N PRO A 396 -14.23 12.22 13.10
CA PRO A 396 -14.36 12.38 14.55
C PRO A 396 -15.73 12.88 15.01
N LYS A 397 -16.48 13.63 14.18
CA LYS A 397 -17.82 14.13 14.51
C LYS A 397 -18.83 12.99 14.73
N ASN A 398 -18.63 11.85 14.07
CA ASN A 398 -19.50 10.69 14.17
C ASN A 398 -19.24 9.84 15.43
N VAL A 399 -18.07 10.00 16.06
CA VAL A 399 -17.68 9.24 17.26
C VAL A 399 -18.69 9.44 18.40
N ALA A 400 -19.13 10.67 18.63
CA ALA A 400 -20.08 10.98 19.68
C ALA A 400 -21.44 10.28 19.49
N SER A 401 -21.90 10.16 18.23
CA SER A 401 -23.16 9.50 17.90
C SER A 401 -23.10 8.00 18.19
N THR A 402 -21.98 7.35 17.90
CA THR A 402 -21.81 5.91 18.16
C THR A 402 -21.81 5.58 19.66
N VAL A 403 -21.15 6.42 20.46
CA VAL A 403 -21.10 6.23 21.92
C VAL A 403 -22.47 6.49 22.56
N LYS A 404 -23.17 7.56 22.14
CA LYS A 404 -24.53 7.87 22.60
C LYS A 404 -25.54 6.76 22.27
N GLY A 405 -25.34 6.03 21.17
CA GLY A 405 -26.16 4.88 20.77
C GLY A 405 -25.85 3.57 21.50
N ASP A 406 -25.03 3.57 22.55
CA ASP A 406 -24.54 2.37 23.25
C ASP A 406 -23.80 1.37 22.32
N GLY A 407 -23.11 1.88 21.30
CA GLY A 407 -22.43 1.05 20.29
C GLY A 407 -21.23 0.24 20.81
N ILE A 408 -20.62 0.64 21.93
CA ILE A 408 -19.42 -0.02 22.48
C ILE A 408 -19.70 -1.48 22.86
N ARG A 409 -20.86 -1.77 23.48
CA ARG A 409 -21.22 -3.12 23.90
C ARG A 409 -21.44 -4.08 22.72
N PRO A 410 -22.30 -3.78 21.73
CA PRO A 410 -22.43 -4.59 20.51
C PRO A 410 -21.10 -4.82 19.79
N LEU A 411 -20.26 -3.79 19.66
CA LEU A 411 -18.95 -3.94 19.03
C LEU A 411 -18.02 -4.87 19.81
N THR A 412 -18.08 -4.83 21.15
CA THR A 412 -17.31 -5.74 22.01
C THR A 412 -17.82 -7.18 21.92
N GLU A 413 -19.13 -7.37 21.81
CA GLU A 413 -19.76 -8.69 21.56
C GLU A 413 -19.33 -9.24 20.19
N LEU A 414 -19.26 -8.38 19.16
CA LEU A 414 -18.89 -8.74 17.80
C LEU A 414 -17.42 -9.19 17.65
N LEU A 415 -16.54 -8.88 18.62
CA LEU A 415 -15.19 -9.45 18.65
C LEU A 415 -15.17 -10.97 18.86
N LYS A 416 -16.29 -11.57 19.31
CA LYS A 416 -16.45 -13.02 19.52
C LYS A 416 -17.13 -13.71 18.35
N ASP A 417 -17.49 -12.98 17.30
CA ASP A 417 -18.24 -13.51 16.17
C ASP A 417 -17.50 -14.66 15.48
N GLU A 418 -18.21 -15.62 14.88
CA GLU A 418 -17.58 -16.69 14.11
C GLU A 418 -16.99 -16.17 12.80
N ALA A 419 -17.58 -15.12 12.21
CA ALA A 419 -17.12 -14.53 10.98
C ALA A 419 -15.85 -13.67 11.20
N PRO A 420 -14.72 -14.02 10.55
CA PRO A 420 -13.46 -13.28 10.73
C PRO A 420 -13.57 -11.83 10.28
N GLY A 421 -14.35 -11.57 9.21
CA GLY A 421 -14.60 -10.21 8.74
C GLY A 421 -15.34 -9.36 9.77
N ALA A 422 -16.34 -9.90 10.46
CA ALA A 422 -17.04 -9.16 11.51
C ALA A 422 -16.11 -8.79 12.69
N ARG A 423 -15.28 -9.73 13.16
CA ARG A 423 -14.28 -9.48 14.21
C ARG A 423 -13.27 -8.40 13.81
N GLU A 424 -12.79 -8.47 12.57
CA GLU A 424 -11.84 -7.51 12.00
C GLU A 424 -12.39 -6.08 11.99
N GLN A 425 -13.62 -5.90 11.50
CA GLN A 425 -14.25 -4.59 11.41
C GLN A 425 -14.56 -4.05 12.81
N ALA A 426 -15.03 -4.89 13.73
CA ALA A 426 -15.28 -4.52 15.13
C ALA A 426 -14.01 -4.00 15.82
N ALA A 427 -12.88 -4.68 15.65
CA ALA A 427 -11.59 -4.26 16.18
C ALA A 427 -11.16 -2.89 15.61
N GLY A 428 -11.36 -2.68 14.31
CA GLY A 428 -11.09 -1.40 13.65
C GLY A 428 -11.92 -0.26 14.23
N VAL A 429 -13.22 -0.49 14.41
CA VAL A 429 -14.14 0.51 14.97
C VAL A 429 -13.75 0.88 16.40
N LEU A 430 -13.44 -0.12 17.24
CA LEU A 430 -12.99 0.11 18.61
C LEU A 430 -11.66 0.88 18.67
N SER A 431 -10.75 0.66 17.70
CA SER A 431 -9.52 1.44 17.59
C SER A 431 -9.79 2.93 17.35
N LEU A 432 -10.73 3.25 16.45
CA LEU A 432 -11.12 4.65 16.18
C LEU A 432 -11.81 5.29 17.39
N LEU A 433 -12.70 4.56 18.07
CA LEU A 433 -13.36 5.04 19.28
C LEU A 433 -12.36 5.31 20.41
N ALA A 434 -11.31 4.49 20.53
CA ALA A 434 -10.27 4.62 21.56
C ALA A 434 -9.38 5.87 21.41
N ASN A 435 -9.41 6.56 20.25
CA ASN A 435 -8.73 7.85 20.11
C ASN A 435 -9.25 8.90 21.10
N ASN A 436 -10.53 8.83 21.47
CA ASN A 436 -11.10 9.67 22.52
C ASN A 436 -10.82 9.07 23.91
N VAL A 437 -10.24 9.87 24.81
CA VAL A 437 -9.82 9.48 26.16
C VAL A 437 -10.99 8.91 26.99
N ASP A 438 -12.18 9.52 26.89
CA ASP A 438 -13.36 9.11 27.67
C ASP A 438 -13.84 7.70 27.27
N ASN A 439 -13.70 7.38 25.98
CA ASN A 439 -14.11 6.08 25.45
C ASN A 439 -13.19 4.96 25.90
N ARG A 440 -11.91 5.23 26.19
CA ARG A 440 -10.93 4.19 26.56
C ARG A 440 -11.35 3.41 27.80
N VAL A 441 -11.92 4.11 28.79
CA VAL A 441 -12.42 3.50 30.02
C VAL A 441 -13.70 2.72 29.76
N ALA A 442 -14.60 3.25 28.94
CA ALA A 442 -15.86 2.58 28.60
C ALA A 442 -15.62 1.28 27.80
N ILE A 443 -14.71 1.31 26.83
CA ILE A 443 -14.30 0.13 26.04
C ILE A 443 -13.65 -0.93 26.93
N ALA A 444 -12.77 -0.52 27.86
CA ALA A 444 -12.16 -1.45 28.81
C ALA A 444 -13.21 -2.09 29.74
N LYS A 445 -14.13 -1.29 30.30
CA LYS A 445 -15.23 -1.78 31.15
C LYS A 445 -16.21 -2.71 30.42
N ALA A 446 -16.35 -2.58 29.10
CA ALA A 446 -17.14 -3.50 28.29
C ALA A 446 -16.47 -4.88 28.11
N GLY A 447 -15.21 -5.04 28.54
CA GLY A 447 -14.49 -6.31 28.45
C GLY A 447 -13.74 -6.51 27.13
N ALA A 448 -13.48 -5.45 26.37
CA ALA A 448 -12.83 -5.55 25.06
C ALA A 448 -11.34 -5.96 25.12
N LEU A 449 -10.61 -5.61 26.19
CA LEU A 449 -9.16 -5.83 26.30
C LEU A 449 -8.74 -7.31 26.09
N PRO A 450 -9.26 -8.30 26.83
CA PRO A 450 -8.88 -9.71 26.62
C PRO A 450 -9.28 -10.23 25.23
N LEU A 451 -10.39 -9.74 24.66
CA LEU A 451 -10.85 -10.14 23.32
C LEU A 451 -9.92 -9.60 22.24
N LEU A 452 -9.52 -8.34 22.33
CA LEU A 452 -8.54 -7.71 21.44
C LEU A 452 -7.17 -8.40 21.54
N VAL A 453 -6.75 -8.81 22.75
CA VAL A 453 -5.52 -9.60 22.91
C VAL A 453 -5.63 -10.95 22.19
N GLY A 454 -6.78 -11.63 22.27
CA GLY A 454 -7.02 -12.87 21.53
C GLY A 454 -6.91 -12.70 20.02
N LEU A 455 -7.40 -11.58 19.48
CA LEU A 455 -7.35 -11.27 18.05
C LEU A 455 -5.94 -11.01 17.49
N LEU A 456 -4.93 -10.79 18.35
CA LEU A 456 -3.53 -10.69 17.90
C LEU A 456 -3.01 -12.00 17.29
N GLY A 457 -3.66 -13.14 17.60
CA GLY A 457 -3.38 -14.45 17.01
C GLY A 457 -4.36 -14.87 15.90
N ASP A 458 -5.27 -13.98 15.46
CA ASP A 458 -6.29 -14.31 14.45
C ASP A 458 -5.65 -14.59 13.08
N CYS A 459 -6.31 -15.41 12.25
CA CYS A 459 -5.82 -15.73 10.91
C CYS A 459 -5.84 -14.51 9.97
N SER A 460 -6.73 -13.53 10.17
CA SER A 460 -6.78 -12.31 9.36
C SER A 460 -5.65 -11.33 9.72
N PRO A 461 -4.77 -10.95 8.76
CA PRO A 461 -3.74 -9.94 8.98
C PRO A 461 -4.31 -8.56 9.35
N ALA A 462 -5.47 -8.20 8.79
CA ALA A 462 -6.14 -6.95 9.10
C ALA A 462 -6.74 -6.97 10.52
N ALA A 463 -7.30 -8.10 10.97
CA ALA A 463 -7.75 -8.25 12.36
C ALA A 463 -6.59 -8.08 13.35
N ARG A 464 -5.45 -8.71 13.10
CA ARG A 464 -4.25 -8.57 13.95
C ARG A 464 -3.77 -7.11 14.02
N ARG A 465 -3.73 -6.42 12.87
CA ARG A 465 -3.37 -5.00 12.79
C ARG A 465 -4.35 -4.12 13.58
N HIS A 466 -5.65 -4.27 13.35
CA HIS A 466 -6.67 -3.48 14.04
C HIS A 466 -6.66 -3.73 15.55
N ALA A 467 -6.48 -4.98 15.98
CA ALA A 467 -6.36 -5.33 17.39
C ALA A 467 -5.13 -4.66 18.04
N ALA A 468 -3.97 -4.71 17.40
CA ALA A 468 -2.76 -4.06 17.91
C ALA A 468 -2.94 -2.53 18.02
N SER A 469 -3.52 -1.90 17.00
CA SER A 469 -3.83 -0.45 17.00
C SER A 469 -4.86 -0.08 18.09
N ALA A 470 -5.90 -0.90 18.28
CA ALA A 470 -6.88 -0.66 19.35
C ALA A 470 -6.22 -0.73 20.73
N LEU A 471 -5.36 -1.74 20.98
CA LEU A 471 -4.64 -1.88 22.24
C LEU A 471 -3.67 -0.71 22.48
N ASP A 472 -3.00 -0.21 21.43
CA ASP A 472 -2.16 0.99 21.50
C ASP A 472 -2.97 2.20 21.96
N HIS A 473 -4.05 2.55 21.24
CA HIS A 473 -4.89 3.71 21.55
C HIS A 473 -5.53 3.61 22.94
N LEU A 474 -5.97 2.41 23.35
CA LEU A 474 -6.53 2.17 24.69
C LEU A 474 -5.51 2.33 25.81
N ALA A 475 -4.22 2.12 25.53
CA ALA A 475 -3.12 2.24 26.48
C ALA A 475 -2.59 3.69 26.62
N VAL A 476 -2.80 4.55 25.63
CA VAL A 476 -2.31 5.95 25.68
C VAL A 476 -2.84 6.64 26.93
N MET A 477 -1.92 7.16 27.75
CA MET A 477 -2.23 7.89 28.99
C MET A 477 -3.22 7.19 29.95
N ASN A 478 -3.29 5.85 29.93
CA ASN A 478 -4.19 5.09 30.78
C ASN A 478 -3.45 3.93 31.47
N ALA A 479 -3.00 4.16 32.71
CA ALA A 479 -2.20 3.21 33.47
C ALA A 479 -2.96 1.91 33.79
N ASP A 480 -4.26 2.00 34.11
CA ASP A 480 -5.09 0.83 34.41
C ASP A 480 -5.24 -0.08 33.20
N ASN A 481 -5.48 0.50 32.02
CA ASN A 481 -5.55 -0.25 30.77
C ASN A 481 -4.20 -0.87 30.43
N LYS A 482 -3.08 -0.14 30.60
CA LYS A 482 -1.72 -0.69 30.39
C LYS A 482 -1.48 -1.94 31.23
N GLU A 483 -1.84 -1.90 32.51
CA GLU A 483 -1.67 -3.03 33.41
C GLU A 483 -2.65 -4.18 33.07
N ALA A 484 -3.90 -3.86 32.73
CA ALA A 484 -4.90 -4.86 32.33
C ALA A 484 -4.50 -5.59 31.04
N ILE A 485 -4.00 -4.89 30.03
CA ILE A 485 -3.48 -5.48 28.78
C ILE A 485 -2.27 -6.39 29.09
N GLY A 486 -1.37 -5.94 29.96
CA GLY A 486 -0.24 -6.75 30.42
C GLY A 486 -0.67 -8.05 31.11
N LYS A 487 -1.66 -7.99 32.02
CA LYS A 487 -2.23 -9.15 32.73
C LYS A 487 -3.00 -10.10 31.80
N ALA A 488 -3.64 -9.58 30.76
CA ALA A 488 -4.35 -10.38 29.76
C ALA A 488 -3.43 -11.14 28.80
N GLY A 489 -2.10 -11.00 28.91
CA GLY A 489 -1.14 -11.63 28.01
C GLY A 489 -0.90 -10.86 26.71
N GLY A 490 -1.30 -9.58 26.64
CA GLY A 490 -1.14 -8.76 25.44
C GLY A 490 0.32 -8.56 25.03
N ILE A 491 1.23 -8.43 25.99
CA ILE A 491 2.65 -8.20 25.70
C ILE A 491 3.29 -9.38 24.97
N PRO A 492 3.25 -10.64 25.47
CA PRO A 492 3.76 -11.79 24.70
C PRO A 492 3.14 -11.93 23.31
N ALA A 493 1.82 -11.67 23.17
CA ALA A 493 1.13 -11.74 21.89
C ALA A 493 1.64 -10.67 20.90
N LEU A 494 1.79 -9.42 21.34
CA LEU A 494 2.36 -8.33 20.53
C LEU A 494 3.82 -8.59 20.14
N VAL A 495 4.61 -9.17 21.04
CA VAL A 495 6.00 -9.58 20.74
C VAL A 495 6.03 -10.66 19.65
N GLY A 496 5.08 -11.61 19.68
CA GLY A 496 4.90 -12.57 18.59
C GLY A 496 4.57 -11.89 17.25
N LEU A 497 3.71 -10.87 17.27
CA LEU A 497 3.29 -10.12 16.09
C LEU A 497 4.42 -9.31 15.42
N LEU A 498 5.52 -9.03 16.12
CA LEU A 498 6.72 -8.42 15.50
C LEU A 498 7.35 -9.30 14.41
N LYS A 499 7.04 -10.59 14.38
CA LYS A 499 7.51 -11.55 13.36
C LYS A 499 6.52 -11.73 12.19
N ASP A 500 5.41 -11.00 12.19
CA ASP A 500 4.36 -11.16 11.18
C ASP A 500 4.88 -10.77 9.77
N PRO A 501 4.50 -11.49 8.70
CA PRO A 501 4.88 -11.09 7.34
C PRO A 501 4.29 -9.74 6.92
N SER A 502 3.23 -9.25 7.57
CA SER A 502 2.57 -7.97 7.26
C SER A 502 3.32 -6.79 7.90
N PRO A 503 3.94 -5.88 7.11
CA PRO A 503 4.61 -4.70 7.65
C PRO A 503 3.69 -3.81 8.50
N PRO A 504 2.42 -3.53 8.10
CA PRO A 504 1.50 -2.76 8.94
C PRO A 504 1.17 -3.40 10.29
N ALA A 505 1.13 -4.74 10.36
CA ALA A 505 0.89 -5.44 11.62
C ALA A 505 2.09 -5.32 12.56
N ARG A 506 3.32 -5.48 12.03
CA ARG A 506 4.56 -5.28 12.80
C ARG A 506 4.69 -3.85 13.32
N GLU A 507 4.36 -2.86 12.50
CA GLU A 507 4.37 -1.45 12.90
C GLU A 507 3.38 -1.19 14.04
N SER A 508 2.14 -1.67 13.90
CA SER A 508 1.10 -1.51 14.93
C SER A 508 1.50 -2.22 16.24
N ALA A 509 2.15 -3.38 16.15
CA ALA A 509 2.67 -4.10 17.31
C ALA A 509 3.78 -3.31 18.02
N ALA A 510 4.74 -2.75 17.27
CA ALA A 510 5.82 -1.95 17.81
C ALA A 510 5.30 -0.65 18.47
N ALA A 511 4.31 0.00 17.87
CA ALA A 511 3.63 1.17 18.45
C ALA A 511 2.93 0.81 19.78
N ALA A 512 2.14 -0.26 19.79
CA ALA A 512 1.47 -0.73 21.01
C ALA A 512 2.47 -1.06 22.14
N LEU A 513 3.57 -1.75 21.82
CA LEU A 513 4.63 -2.06 22.79
C LEU A 513 5.31 -0.78 23.30
N SER A 514 5.52 0.21 22.45
CA SER A 514 6.06 1.52 22.85
C SER A 514 5.16 2.15 23.91
N THR A 515 3.87 2.32 23.61
CA THR A 515 2.91 2.94 24.53
C THR A 515 2.73 2.17 25.82
N LEU A 516 2.67 0.83 25.75
CA LEU A 516 2.52 -0.04 26.92
C LEU A 516 3.71 0.03 27.88
N GLY A 517 4.91 0.36 27.37
CA GLY A 517 6.14 0.44 28.15
C GLY A 517 6.39 1.83 28.75
N VAL A 518 5.81 2.88 28.17
CA VAL A 518 5.93 4.26 28.71
C VAL A 518 5.35 4.30 30.12
N LEU A 519 6.18 4.69 31.10
CA LEU A 519 5.82 4.84 32.52
C LEU A 519 5.16 3.58 33.13
N SER A 520 5.51 2.39 32.66
CA SER A 520 4.98 1.12 33.20
C SER A 520 6.08 0.07 33.35
N ASP A 521 6.71 0.04 34.52
CA ASP A 521 7.83 -0.85 34.82
C ASP A 521 7.42 -2.33 34.80
N SER A 522 6.21 -2.65 35.28
CA SER A 522 5.64 -3.99 35.20
C SER A 522 5.54 -4.50 33.75
N ASN A 523 5.17 -3.62 32.81
CA ASN A 523 5.09 -3.96 31.40
C ASN A 523 6.47 -4.05 30.76
N LYS A 524 7.42 -3.20 31.13
CA LYS A 524 8.82 -3.34 30.68
C LYS A 524 9.40 -4.69 31.10
N ASP A 525 9.15 -5.12 32.34
CA ASP A 525 9.58 -6.44 32.82
C ASP A 525 8.92 -7.58 32.02
N ARG A 526 7.61 -7.47 31.75
CA ARG A 526 6.89 -8.44 30.90
C ARG A 526 7.46 -8.50 29.48
N MET A 527 7.84 -7.35 28.90
CA MET A 527 8.44 -7.26 27.56
C MET A 527 9.79 -7.96 27.49
N VAL A 528 10.65 -7.74 28.49
CA VAL A 528 11.96 -8.40 28.58
C VAL A 528 11.78 -9.91 28.74
N LYS A 529 10.89 -10.34 29.64
CA LYS A 529 10.56 -11.76 29.83
C LYS A 529 10.00 -12.42 28.55
N ALA A 530 9.27 -11.67 27.74
CA ALA A 530 8.75 -12.13 26.45
C ALA A 530 9.81 -12.17 25.33
N GLY A 531 11.05 -11.73 25.59
CA GLY A 531 12.13 -11.77 24.60
C GLY A 531 12.03 -10.69 23.52
N VAL A 532 11.52 -9.50 23.85
CA VAL A 532 11.31 -8.43 22.87
C VAL A 532 12.61 -7.86 22.28
N ILE A 533 13.71 -7.87 23.05
CA ILE A 533 14.95 -7.14 22.73
C ILE A 533 15.58 -7.59 21.39
N PRO A 534 15.82 -8.90 21.15
CA PRO A 534 16.41 -9.34 19.88
C PRO A 534 15.53 -9.03 18.67
N LEU A 535 14.21 -9.06 18.83
CA LEU A 535 13.26 -8.80 17.74
C LEU A 535 13.24 -7.32 17.37
N LEU A 536 13.22 -6.43 18.35
CA LEU A 536 13.29 -4.98 18.10
C LEU A 536 14.63 -4.58 17.49
N VAL A 537 15.74 -5.20 17.93
CA VAL A 537 17.05 -4.97 17.31
C VAL A 537 17.06 -5.45 15.86
N GLY A 538 16.47 -6.61 15.56
CA GLY A 538 16.33 -7.08 14.17
C GLY A 538 15.50 -6.14 13.30
N LEU A 539 14.46 -5.50 13.86
CA LEU A 539 13.65 -4.50 13.14
C LEU A 539 14.42 -3.20 12.84
N LEU A 540 15.57 -2.95 13.48
CA LEU A 540 16.41 -1.80 13.13
C LEU A 540 17.06 -1.96 11.75
N SER A 541 17.29 -3.20 11.32
CA SER A 541 17.86 -3.55 10.03
C SER A 541 16.83 -3.60 8.90
N ASP A 542 15.54 -3.55 9.22
CA ASP A 542 14.45 -3.67 8.26
C ASP A 542 14.20 -2.35 7.51
N ASP A 543 13.73 -2.40 6.25
CA ASP A 543 13.57 -1.23 5.37
C ASP A 543 12.40 -0.30 5.78
N GLY A 544 11.56 -0.75 6.72
CA GLY A 544 10.41 0.01 7.22
C GLY A 544 10.80 1.14 8.20
N GLN A 545 10.72 2.40 7.74
CA GLN A 545 11.05 3.57 8.57
C GLN A 545 10.21 3.71 9.85
N ALA A 546 8.92 3.35 9.82
CA ALA A 546 8.01 3.55 10.95
C ALA A 546 8.21 2.52 12.07
N ALA A 547 8.30 1.23 11.72
CA ALA A 547 8.62 0.17 12.67
C ALA A 547 9.98 0.38 13.34
N ARG A 548 10.99 0.84 12.57
CA ARG A 548 12.31 1.23 13.09
C ARG A 548 12.21 2.35 14.13
N LYS A 549 11.46 3.42 13.86
CA LYS A 549 11.26 4.53 14.81
C LYS A 549 10.67 4.02 16.14
N GLN A 550 9.62 3.21 16.08
CA GLN A 550 8.98 2.67 17.29
C GLN A 550 9.91 1.72 18.05
N ALA A 551 10.66 0.87 17.34
CA ALA A 551 11.63 -0.03 17.96
C ALA A 551 12.71 0.73 18.75
N ILE A 552 13.22 1.85 18.22
CA ILE A 552 14.19 2.71 18.93
C ILE A 552 13.59 3.26 20.22
N VAL A 553 12.34 3.71 20.20
CA VAL A 553 11.67 4.28 21.39
C VAL A 553 11.54 3.21 22.48
N VAL A 554 11.11 2.01 22.12
CA VAL A 554 10.95 0.90 23.08
C VAL A 554 12.31 0.48 23.64
N LEU A 555 13.33 0.30 22.79
CA LEU A 555 14.68 -0.10 23.21
C LEU A 555 15.31 0.94 24.15
N ARG A 556 15.10 2.24 23.90
CA ARG A 556 15.52 3.30 24.81
C ARG A 556 14.83 3.18 26.17
N SER A 557 13.51 3.06 26.16
CA SER A 557 12.71 2.90 27.38
C SER A 557 13.13 1.68 28.22
N LEU A 558 13.47 0.56 27.55
CA LEU A 558 13.99 -0.64 28.22
C LEU A 558 15.42 -0.48 28.73
N SER A 559 16.27 0.23 27.99
CA SER A 559 17.65 0.55 28.40
C SER A 559 17.65 1.43 29.66
N ASP A 560 16.77 2.43 29.73
CA ASP A 560 16.67 3.34 30.88
C ASP A 560 16.10 2.64 32.13
N HIS A 561 15.41 1.51 31.96
CA HIS A 561 14.80 0.74 33.05
C HIS A 561 15.78 -0.12 33.84
N SER A 562 16.81 -0.68 33.20
CA SER A 562 17.75 -1.60 33.86
C SER A 562 19.07 -1.70 33.09
N GLU A 563 20.19 -1.67 33.82
CA GLU A 563 21.52 -1.91 33.25
C GLU A 563 21.63 -3.31 32.63
N GLY A 564 20.89 -4.30 33.14
CA GLY A 564 20.81 -5.64 32.54
C GLY A 564 20.16 -5.61 31.15
N ASN A 565 19.11 -4.81 30.96
CA ASN A 565 18.49 -4.63 29.65
C ASN A 565 19.42 -3.91 28.68
N LYS A 566 20.10 -2.87 29.15
CA LYS A 566 21.10 -2.12 28.38
C LYS A 566 22.23 -3.02 27.88
N TYR A 567 22.71 -3.94 28.72
CA TYR A 567 23.69 -4.95 28.33
C TYR A 567 23.12 -5.92 27.27
N ALA A 568 21.90 -6.44 27.49
CA ALA A 568 21.23 -7.33 26.54
C ALA A 568 20.99 -6.67 25.17
N ILE A 569 20.62 -5.39 25.13
CA ILE A 569 20.45 -4.61 23.89
C ILE A 569 21.80 -4.48 23.17
N LYS A 570 22.88 -4.15 23.87
CA LYS A 570 24.22 -4.06 23.28
C LYS A 570 24.68 -5.38 22.69
N GLN A 571 24.48 -6.49 23.39
CA GLN A 571 24.81 -7.82 22.88
C GLN A 571 24.01 -8.16 21.62
N ALA A 572 22.69 -7.94 21.64
CA ALA A 572 21.83 -8.18 20.50
C ALA A 572 22.22 -7.31 19.29
N ALA A 573 22.53 -6.03 19.52
CA ALA A 573 22.96 -5.10 18.47
C ALA A 573 24.32 -5.48 17.86
N ALA A 574 25.25 -5.98 18.68
CA ALA A 574 26.53 -6.51 18.21
C ALA A 574 26.33 -7.78 17.36
N ALA A 575 25.48 -8.71 17.81
CA ALA A 575 25.16 -9.93 17.07
C ALA A 575 24.47 -9.65 15.73
N ALA A 576 23.64 -8.61 15.66
CA ALA A 576 22.92 -8.20 14.44
C ALA A 576 23.76 -7.35 13.48
N GLY A 577 25.01 -6.99 13.83
CA GLY A 577 25.84 -6.08 13.01
C GLY A 577 25.36 -4.62 13.02
N CYS A 578 24.45 -4.27 13.94
CA CYS A 578 23.82 -2.95 14.03
C CYS A 578 24.35 -2.09 15.17
N ALA A 579 25.47 -2.47 15.78
CA ALA A 579 26.13 -1.71 16.84
C ALA A 579 26.38 -0.24 16.45
N GLN A 580 26.58 0.04 15.15
CA GLN A 580 26.72 1.40 14.63
C GLN A 580 25.49 2.29 14.89
N PHE A 581 24.26 1.77 14.88
CA PHE A 581 23.05 2.55 15.20
C PHE A 581 22.95 2.95 16.68
N PHE A 582 23.71 2.30 17.54
CA PHE A 582 23.79 2.60 18.98
C PHE A 582 25.07 3.36 19.36
N LEU A 583 26.12 3.28 18.53
CA LEU A 583 27.35 4.06 18.66
C LEU A 583 27.23 5.44 17.99
N ASP A 584 26.48 5.53 16.90
CA ASP A 584 25.96 6.77 16.35
C ASP A 584 24.55 6.99 16.91
N GLY A 585 24.45 7.65 18.07
CA GLY A 585 23.21 8.34 18.45
C GLY A 585 22.73 9.19 17.26
N PRO A 586 21.42 9.46 17.11
CA PRO A 586 20.84 9.94 15.86
C PRO A 586 21.63 11.13 15.29
N ARG A 587 22.41 10.86 14.23
CA ARG A 587 22.93 11.91 13.34
C ARG A 587 21.75 12.42 12.53
N GLY A 588 20.95 13.27 13.15
CA GLY A 588 19.79 13.86 12.51
C GLY A 588 18.99 14.70 13.50
N THR A 589 19.05 16.02 13.30
CA THR A 589 18.17 17.06 13.88
C THR A 589 18.48 17.58 15.29
N SER A 590 19.65 18.19 15.47
CA SER A 590 19.73 19.36 16.35
C SER A 590 20.69 20.39 15.76
N GLU A 591 20.15 21.42 15.11
CA GLU A 591 20.89 22.61 14.63
C GLU A 591 21.71 23.27 15.75
N ALA A 592 21.33 23.06 17.01
CA ALA A 592 22.04 23.58 18.18
C ALA A 592 23.46 23.00 18.34
N TRP A 593 23.69 21.74 17.95
CA TRP A 593 25.01 21.09 18.09
C TRP A 593 26.02 21.56 17.03
N LEU A 594 25.56 21.79 15.80
CA LEU A 594 26.37 22.40 14.74
C LEU A 594 26.76 23.85 15.08
N SER A 595 25.82 24.63 15.65
CA SER A 595 26.06 26.00 16.10
C SER A 595 27.08 26.10 17.25
N ALA A 596 27.03 25.17 18.21
CA ALA A 596 27.98 25.14 19.34
C ALA A 596 29.42 24.79 18.88
N LYS A 597 29.55 23.88 17.91
CA LYS A 597 30.84 23.45 17.35
C LYS A 597 31.56 24.55 16.57
N GLU A 598 30.82 25.40 15.86
CA GLU A 598 31.37 26.55 15.12
C GLU A 598 31.78 27.68 16.06
N LYS A 599 31.00 27.95 17.12
CA LYS A 599 31.32 28.97 18.13
C LYS A 599 32.58 28.63 18.95
N LEU A 600 32.83 27.35 19.23
CA LEU A 600 34.05 26.89 19.93
C LEU A 600 35.31 26.94 19.06
N ARG A 601 35.19 26.77 17.74
CA ARG A 601 36.29 27.00 16.79
C ARG A 601 36.64 28.48 16.67
N ALA A 602 35.62 29.35 16.65
CA ALA A 602 35.81 30.80 16.61
C ALA A 602 36.47 31.36 17.89
N ALA A 603 36.34 30.68 19.03
CA ALA A 603 36.95 31.04 20.31
C ALA A 603 38.41 30.54 20.51
N GLY A 604 39.02 29.92 19.51
CA GLY A 604 40.45 29.51 19.54
C GLY A 604 40.78 28.28 20.38
N GLY A 605 39.79 27.51 20.84
CA GLY A 605 39.99 26.41 21.79
C GLY A 605 40.45 25.06 21.23
N LEU A 606 40.42 24.84 19.91
CA LEU A 606 40.74 23.53 19.31
C LEU A 606 41.58 23.70 18.03
N GLY A 607 42.89 23.49 18.15
CA GLY A 607 43.82 23.41 17.01
C GLY A 607 43.75 22.07 16.28
N GLY A 608 44.02 22.11 14.97
CA GLY A 608 43.97 20.96 14.06
C GLY A 608 44.88 19.81 14.52
N GLY A 609 44.28 18.78 15.10
CA GLY A 609 44.99 17.63 15.65
C GLY A 609 44.33 16.99 16.88
N CYS A 610 43.26 17.60 17.44
CA CYS A 610 42.48 16.97 18.51
C CYS A 610 41.56 15.88 17.93
N HIS A 611 41.78 14.63 18.32
CA HIS A 611 40.83 13.55 18.12
C HIS A 611 39.94 13.46 19.36
N ASP A 612 38.63 13.54 19.12
CA ASP A 612 37.60 13.45 20.14
C ASP A 612 37.39 11.97 20.51
N VAL A 613 37.45 11.64 21.80
CA VAL A 613 37.10 10.32 22.32
C VAL A 613 36.06 10.52 23.42
N SER A 614 34.82 10.79 23.01
CA SER A 614 33.67 10.77 23.91
C SER A 614 33.29 9.31 24.19
N LEU A 615 33.31 8.90 25.46
CA LEU A 615 33.10 7.51 25.89
C LEU A 615 31.84 7.39 26.73
N ASP A 616 30.89 6.59 26.25
CA ASP A 616 29.81 6.08 27.06
C ASP A 616 30.35 5.09 28.11
N ARG A 617 29.92 5.31 29.35
CA ARG A 617 30.49 4.77 30.60
C ARG A 617 30.18 3.29 30.79
N VAL A 618 31.17 2.41 30.55
CA VAL A 618 31.20 1.01 31.00
C VAL A 618 32.68 0.60 31.28
N PRO A 619 33.03 -0.14 32.36
CA PRO A 619 34.41 -0.53 32.70
C PRO A 619 35.22 -1.20 31.57
N GLU A 620 34.59 -2.07 30.78
CA GLU A 620 35.21 -2.83 29.69
C GLU A 620 35.62 -1.93 28.51
N VAL A 621 34.86 -0.87 28.24
CA VAL A 621 35.18 0.12 27.20
C VAL A 621 36.39 0.95 27.61
N MET A 622 36.47 1.30 28.90
CA MET A 622 37.64 1.99 29.46
C MET A 622 38.88 1.09 29.47
N GLU A 623 38.74 -0.22 29.65
CA GLU A 623 39.86 -1.16 29.52
C GLU A 623 40.38 -1.19 28.09
N LEU A 624 39.49 -1.32 27.09
CA LEU A 624 39.88 -1.31 25.68
C LEU A 624 40.50 0.03 25.27
N MET A 625 39.96 1.15 25.77
CA MET A 625 40.53 2.49 25.58
C MET A 625 41.95 2.54 26.15
N ALA A 626 42.14 2.08 27.39
CA ALA A 626 43.45 2.08 28.03
C ALA A 626 44.45 1.22 27.22
N ARG A 627 44.10 0.01 26.81
CA ARG A 627 44.98 -0.82 25.96
C ARG A 627 45.37 -0.12 24.64
N LYS A 628 44.43 0.57 23.99
CA LYS A 628 44.72 1.35 22.77
C LYS A 628 45.62 2.56 23.06
N LEU A 629 45.35 3.31 24.12
CA LEU A 629 46.17 4.46 24.52
C LEU A 629 47.60 4.04 24.82
N LEU A 630 47.80 2.91 25.49
CA LEU A 630 49.13 2.36 25.73
C LEU A 630 49.86 2.05 24.41
N ALA A 631 49.17 1.42 23.46
CA ALA A 631 49.72 1.15 22.14
C ALA A 631 50.09 2.43 21.39
N PHE A 632 49.25 3.48 21.47
CA PHE A 632 49.53 4.79 20.88
C PHE A 632 50.73 5.49 21.54
N LEU A 633 50.81 5.47 22.87
CA LEU A 633 51.91 6.08 23.61
C LEU A 633 53.25 5.36 23.37
N LYS A 634 53.22 4.04 23.16
CA LYS A 634 54.39 3.22 22.80
C LYS A 634 54.80 3.38 21.33
N GLY A 635 53.82 3.42 20.41
CA GLY A 635 54.06 3.37 18.96
C GLY A 635 54.25 4.72 18.28
N SER A 636 54.32 5.83 19.01
CA SER A 636 54.39 7.18 18.43
C SER A 636 55.39 8.05 19.19
N GLU A 637 56.69 7.75 19.09
CA GLU A 637 57.75 8.58 19.69
C GLU A 637 57.92 9.93 18.96
N ASP A 638 57.63 9.97 17.65
CA ASP A 638 57.86 11.12 16.77
C ASP A 638 56.78 12.23 16.91
N ARG A 639 55.66 11.91 17.55
CA ARG A 639 54.51 12.81 17.73
C ARG A 639 54.32 13.12 19.20
N ALA A 640 54.28 14.40 19.57
CA ALA A 640 53.93 14.80 20.93
C ALA A 640 52.47 14.39 21.24
N LEU A 641 52.27 13.51 22.22
CA LEU A 641 50.96 13.01 22.65
C LEU A 641 50.72 13.33 24.13
N SER A 642 49.54 13.87 24.43
CA SER A 642 49.09 14.17 25.78
C SER A 642 47.61 13.89 25.91
N PHE A 643 47.24 13.09 26.91
CA PHE A 643 45.86 12.71 27.19
C PHE A 643 45.52 13.01 28.65
N VAL A 644 44.34 13.56 28.90
CA VAL A 644 43.77 13.73 30.24
C VAL A 644 42.50 12.88 30.30
N ILE A 645 42.48 11.91 31.20
CA ILE A 645 41.45 10.87 31.24
C ILE A 645 40.78 10.91 32.60
N PHE A 646 39.46 11.08 32.59
CA PHE A 646 38.63 11.10 33.80
C PHE A 646 37.99 9.73 33.97
N VAL A 647 38.34 9.05 35.06
CA VAL A 647 37.81 7.72 35.39
C VAL A 647 37.03 7.84 36.69
N PRO A 648 35.69 7.74 36.68
CA PRO A 648 34.90 7.73 37.91
C PRO A 648 35.34 6.60 38.84
N ASP A 649 35.09 6.75 40.14
CA ASP A 649 35.35 5.66 41.08
C ASP A 649 34.31 4.55 40.87
N TRP A 650 34.75 3.43 40.31
CA TRP A 650 33.91 2.25 40.03
C TRP A 650 34.21 1.08 40.98
N GLY A 651 34.97 1.32 42.04
CA GLY A 651 35.48 0.28 42.94
C GLY A 651 36.76 -0.38 42.43
N ASP A 652 37.41 -1.16 43.29
CA ASP A 652 38.74 -1.74 43.04
C ASP A 652 38.75 -2.87 42.00
N ASP A 653 37.58 -3.40 41.62
CA ASP A 653 37.42 -4.46 40.61
C ASP A 653 37.46 -3.93 39.16
N CYS A 654 37.67 -2.62 38.95
CA CYS A 654 37.77 -2.06 37.61
C CYS A 654 39.14 -2.37 36.97
N THR A 655 39.15 -3.30 36.01
CA THR A 655 40.35 -3.69 35.24
C THR A 655 41.05 -2.49 34.59
N ALA A 656 40.30 -1.48 34.14
CA ALA A 656 40.85 -0.26 33.55
C ALA A 656 41.64 0.59 34.57
N LEU A 657 41.15 0.68 35.82
CA LEU A 657 41.87 1.34 36.92
C LEU A 657 43.13 0.58 37.30
N GLY A 658 43.07 -0.76 37.31
CA GLY A 658 44.24 -1.62 37.50
C GLY A 658 45.28 -1.47 36.39
N LEU A 659 44.84 -1.40 35.13
CA LEU A 659 45.71 -1.27 33.96
C LEU A 659 46.38 0.11 33.90
N MET A 660 45.61 1.20 33.99
CA MET A 660 46.15 2.58 34.00
C MET A 660 46.91 2.92 35.29
N GLY A 661 46.56 2.28 36.41
CA GLY A 661 47.29 2.35 37.67
C GLY A 661 48.58 1.51 37.70
N GLY A 662 48.69 0.52 36.82
CA GLY A 662 49.75 -0.49 36.81
C GLY A 662 51.07 -0.03 36.19
N LYS A 663 52.07 -0.95 36.21
CA LYS A 663 53.44 -0.71 35.74
C LYS A 663 53.52 -0.29 34.27
N GLU A 664 52.59 -0.75 33.43
CA GLU A 664 52.63 -0.48 31.99
C GLU A 664 52.47 1.00 31.64
N PHE A 665 51.71 1.76 32.45
CA PHE A 665 51.49 3.19 32.27
C PHE A 665 52.45 4.07 33.08
N GLU A 666 53.29 3.46 33.93
CA GLU A 666 54.19 4.19 34.83
C GLU A 666 55.10 5.17 34.11
N ALA A 667 55.67 4.78 32.97
CA ALA A 667 56.55 5.64 32.17
C ALA A 667 55.84 6.82 31.48
N TYR A 668 54.50 6.80 31.41
CA TYR A 668 53.70 7.80 30.70
C TYR A 668 52.91 8.71 31.63
N ARG A 669 52.67 8.29 32.88
CA ARG A 669 51.93 9.06 33.87
C ARG A 669 52.70 10.29 34.31
N GLN A 670 52.01 11.42 34.31
CA GLN A 670 52.54 12.69 34.81
C GLN A 670 51.87 13.00 36.14
N SER A 671 52.37 12.36 37.20
CA SER A 671 51.96 12.60 38.59
C SER A 671 53.21 12.71 39.45
N ARG A 672 53.38 13.81 40.16
CA ARG A 672 54.59 14.07 40.97
C ARG A 672 54.43 13.78 42.47
N HIS A 673 53.24 13.45 42.96
CA HIS A 673 52.97 13.24 44.39
C HIS A 673 52.93 11.77 44.83
N GLY A 674 53.54 10.85 44.06
CA GLY A 674 53.60 9.43 44.41
C GLY A 674 52.27 8.66 44.24
N GLY A 675 51.21 9.34 43.76
CA GLY A 675 49.92 8.72 43.42
C GLY A 675 49.83 8.34 41.94
N ALA A 676 49.08 7.29 41.63
CA ALA A 676 48.85 6.82 40.25
C ALA A 676 48.00 7.78 39.37
N TYR A 677 47.34 8.76 39.98
CA TYR A 677 46.33 9.64 39.37
C TYR A 677 46.09 10.89 40.25
N VAL A 678 45.45 11.91 39.70
CA VAL A 678 44.95 13.08 40.43
C VAL A 678 43.50 12.82 40.85
N LEU A 679 43.18 12.95 42.14
CA LEU A 679 41.84 12.66 42.66
C LEU A 679 40.98 13.93 42.67
N ALA A 680 39.87 13.94 41.95
CA ALA A 680 38.88 15.00 42.03
C ALA A 680 37.95 14.78 43.22
N LYS A 681 38.12 15.60 44.27
CA LYS A 681 37.25 15.64 45.46
C LYS A 681 35.98 16.46 45.18
N GLY A 682 35.14 15.98 44.27
CA GLY A 682 33.81 16.56 43.98
C GLY A 682 32.88 16.62 45.21
N ARG A 683 31.61 17.02 45.05
CA ARG A 683 30.65 17.10 46.18
C ARG A 683 30.43 15.72 46.82
N GLU A 684 30.70 15.60 48.13
CA GLU A 684 30.25 14.46 48.95
C GLU A 684 28.72 14.51 49.05
N HIS A 685 28.05 13.43 48.67
CA HIS A 685 26.58 13.27 48.53
C HIS A 685 25.96 13.84 47.24
N GLN A 686 26.10 13.10 46.13
CA GLN A 686 25.06 12.90 45.12
C GLN A 686 25.56 11.93 44.02
N TYR A 687 25.06 10.69 44.00
CA TYR A 687 24.87 10.01 42.72
C TYR A 687 23.68 10.69 42.05
N ILE A 688 23.93 11.62 41.13
CA ILE A 688 22.86 12.07 40.23
C ILE A 688 22.77 11.02 39.11
N SER A 689 22.00 9.95 39.35
CA SER A 689 21.26 9.35 38.25
C SER A 689 19.99 10.19 38.11
N GLY A 690 20.01 11.11 37.15
CA GLY A 690 18.92 12.05 36.93
C GLY A 690 19.00 12.61 35.53
N VAL A 691 17.86 12.57 34.82
CA VAL A 691 17.66 13.27 33.56
C VAL A 691 17.68 14.78 33.84
N GLN A 692 18.58 15.52 33.19
CA GLN A 692 18.53 16.98 33.22
C GLN A 692 17.41 17.44 32.27
N PHE A 693 16.30 17.92 32.82
CA PHE A 693 15.25 18.60 32.06
C PHE A 693 15.82 19.86 31.39
N PHE A 694 15.56 20.03 30.10
CA PHE A 694 15.68 21.32 29.41
C PHE A 694 14.28 21.88 29.23
N ALA A 695 13.97 22.97 29.92
CA ALA A 695 12.83 23.81 29.58
C ALA A 695 13.27 24.81 28.51
N ASP A 696 12.53 24.89 27.41
CA ASP A 696 12.62 25.96 26.44
C ASP A 696 12.16 27.27 27.09
N SER A 697 13.04 28.27 27.15
CA SER A 697 12.78 29.71 26.90
C SER A 697 13.80 30.60 27.63
N GLY A 698 14.36 31.56 26.87
CA GLY A 698 14.87 32.83 27.38
C GLY A 698 16.33 32.85 27.84
N ASP A 699 17.10 33.72 27.17
CA ASP A 699 18.43 34.26 27.53
C ASP A 699 18.91 34.05 28.97
N ASP A 700 19.78 33.04 29.18
CA ASP A 700 20.92 33.10 30.13
C ASP A 700 21.84 31.86 30.01
N ALA A 701 22.40 31.61 28.81
CA ALA A 701 23.21 30.41 28.53
C ALA A 701 24.74 30.60 28.68
N ALA A 702 25.20 31.67 29.32
CA ALA A 702 26.62 31.87 29.61
C ALA A 702 26.96 31.37 31.03
N ARG A 703 27.31 30.07 31.14
CA ARG A 703 28.03 29.35 32.23
C ARG A 703 27.29 28.08 32.67
N ARG A 704 27.70 26.91 32.16
CA ARG A 704 27.36 25.60 32.76
C ARG A 704 28.63 24.76 32.93
N TYR A 705 28.91 24.43 34.18
CA TYR A 705 30.18 23.93 34.73
C TYR A 705 30.39 22.42 34.48
N TYR A 706 31.64 22.03 34.19
CA TYR A 706 32.14 20.64 34.33
C TYR A 706 32.28 20.30 35.82
N VAL A 707 31.26 19.73 36.44
CA VAL A 707 31.39 19.16 37.79
C VAL A 707 31.60 17.66 37.67
N VAL A 708 32.80 17.19 38.02
CA VAL A 708 33.13 15.75 38.04
C VAL A 708 32.67 15.12 39.36
N PRO A 709 32.15 13.86 39.35
CA PRO A 709 31.74 13.16 40.57
C PRO A 709 32.87 13.06 41.59
N HIS A 710 32.52 13.03 42.88
CA HIS A 710 33.46 12.74 43.95
C HIS A 710 34.11 11.36 43.72
N GLY A 711 35.43 11.27 43.91
CA GLY A 711 36.18 10.02 43.70
C GLY A 711 36.72 9.83 42.28
N THR A 712 36.44 10.73 41.33
CA THR A 712 36.96 10.62 39.96
C THR A 712 38.49 10.68 39.95
N ARG A 713 39.13 9.63 39.44
CA ARG A 713 40.58 9.49 39.24
C ARG A 713 40.94 10.04 37.88
N ILE A 714 41.84 11.03 37.85
CA ILE A 714 42.27 11.70 36.63
C ILE A 714 43.68 11.24 36.28
N TYR A 715 43.83 10.62 35.12
CA TYR A 715 45.13 10.19 34.60
C TYR A 715 45.60 11.16 33.54
N VAL A 716 46.77 11.76 33.75
CA VAL A 716 47.47 12.55 32.75
C VAL A 716 48.57 11.69 32.15
N LEU A 717 48.42 11.33 30.88
CA LEU A 717 49.29 10.40 30.17
C LEU A 717 49.98 11.10 29.01
N GLN A 718 51.31 11.13 29.03
CA GLN A 718 52.13 11.79 28.03
C GLN A 718 53.30 10.89 27.63
N ASN A 719 53.61 10.86 26.33
CA ASN A 719 54.90 10.33 25.87
C ASN A 719 56.00 11.38 26.07
N LYS A 720 57.28 11.02 25.86
CA LYS A 720 58.42 11.93 26.10
C LYS A 720 58.28 13.26 25.34
N ALA A 721 57.88 13.21 24.06
CA ALA A 721 57.67 14.39 23.24
C ALA A 721 56.48 15.25 23.73
N GLY A 722 55.40 14.61 24.20
CA GLY A 722 54.24 15.27 24.79
C GLY A 722 54.55 15.96 26.11
N ALA A 723 55.34 15.33 26.97
CA ALA A 723 55.78 15.90 28.24
C ALA A 723 56.71 17.09 28.06
N ALA A 724 57.57 17.06 27.03
CA ALA A 724 58.41 18.20 26.66
C ALA A 724 57.59 19.37 26.09
N ARG A 725 56.58 19.07 25.26
CA ARG A 725 55.76 20.09 24.58
C ARG A 725 54.68 20.70 25.49
N TRP A 726 54.07 19.90 26.35
CA TRP A 726 53.00 20.30 27.25
C TRP A 726 53.27 19.83 28.68
N PRO A 727 54.30 20.37 29.36
CA PRO A 727 54.66 19.92 30.70
C PRO A 727 53.47 20.07 31.64
N PHE A 728 53.12 19.00 32.35
CA PHE A 728 52.08 19.03 33.38
C PHE A 728 52.71 19.44 34.72
N THR A 729 52.79 20.75 34.95
CA THR A 729 53.36 21.34 36.16
C THR A 729 52.38 21.29 37.34
N GLN A 730 52.91 21.46 38.56
CA GLN A 730 52.10 21.54 39.78
C GLN A 730 51.04 22.67 39.69
N GLU A 731 51.39 23.80 39.06
CA GLU A 731 50.47 24.91 38.82
C GLU A 731 49.31 24.51 37.89
N ARG A 732 49.57 23.68 36.87
CA ARG A 732 48.54 23.17 35.95
C ARG A 732 47.66 22.11 36.60
N GLU A 733 48.23 21.26 37.44
CA GLU A 733 47.48 20.31 38.25
C GLU A 733 46.53 21.05 39.22
N GLN A 734 47.03 22.09 39.88
CA GLN A 734 46.23 22.91 40.79
C GLN A 734 45.16 23.72 40.03
N ALA A 735 45.49 24.30 38.88
CA ALA A 735 44.52 24.99 38.02
C ALA A 735 43.43 24.06 37.50
N LEU A 736 43.77 22.81 37.14
CA LEU A 736 42.82 21.78 36.74
C LEU A 736 41.88 21.45 37.91
N LEU A 737 42.43 21.20 39.11
CA LEU A 737 41.63 20.93 40.30
C LEU A 737 40.73 22.11 40.68
N GLU A 738 41.19 23.35 40.49
CA GLU A 738 40.37 24.55 40.71
C GLU A 738 39.24 24.69 39.71
N HIS A 739 39.47 24.39 38.42
CA HIS A 739 38.41 24.39 37.41
C HIS A 739 37.34 23.32 37.66
N LEU A 740 37.71 22.23 38.35
CA LEU A 740 36.81 21.13 38.69
C LEU A 740 36.08 21.34 40.03
N LYS A 741 36.43 22.37 40.81
CA LYS A 741 35.70 22.73 42.01
C LYS A 741 34.32 23.29 41.62
N PRO A 742 33.25 22.92 42.33
CA PRO A 742 31.94 23.54 42.11
C PRO A 742 32.01 25.04 42.46
N PRO A 743 31.29 25.92 41.73
CA PRO A 743 31.22 27.33 42.09
C PRO A 743 30.73 27.51 43.53
N SER A 744 31.35 28.43 44.27
CA SER A 744 30.89 28.82 45.60
C SER A 744 29.45 29.33 45.51
N ARG A 745 28.59 28.92 46.45
CA ARG A 745 27.20 29.40 46.52
C ARG A 745 27.22 30.93 46.65
N GLY A 746 26.94 31.62 45.54
CA GLY A 746 26.88 33.08 45.48
C GLY A 746 27.52 33.66 44.24
N LYS A 747 27.01 33.32 43.05
CA LYS A 747 26.93 34.18 41.86
C LYS A 747 26.25 33.44 40.72
#